data_AF-A0AAW9NEM8-F1
#
_entry.id   AF-A0AAW9NEM8-F1
#
_cell.length_a   1.000
_cell.length_b   1.000
_cell.length_c   1.000
_cell.angle_alpha   90.00
_cell.angle_beta   90.00
_cell.angle_gamma   90.00
#
_symmetry.space_group_name_H-M   'P 1'
#
loop_
_entity.id
_entity.type
_entity.pdbx_description
1 polymer ?
#
loop_
_entity_poly.entity_id
_entity_poly.type
_entity_poly.pdbx_seq_one_letter_code
_entity_poly.pdbx_strand_id
1 'polypeptide(L)'
;MNSTVNYIKEWQQALQLEILHLKKYGSTKYLVSNGHLLTSDGSFTYYFETGSSVKIPVGSLVRLEWGGIKQDGRILSSEGKSIIIVFERSLGDIIGEAFLYHDPWELLEQLIIRLDEIKRSKRKRLRIKRLMDPSMPQKHPLTEKQSSVKELYSRSKFNPVTFVWGPPGTGKTYTLARTVANHYLQAKKVLVLSHSNQAVDVLMAEISSFIKKKERFKEGDVLRYGSQIGESLAIHDDIVTGQLLGKHEPTLIKEKEELGEEKRLLKYDLAGSFSKRDTDQLIEIEKKLAKVLEKIRQKEIQFVKEAKVIGTTLAKAANDETVYQKEYDLVILDEASMAYVPQVAFAAALAKHIIVCGDFKQLPPIASARDSLVKLWLKEDIFHRAGVAQSVEEGELHPHLFLLKEQRRMHPDISAFTNRVVYNNFVGDHKSVAISREGIMLAEPFANRAAALLDTSLAGEYCITERTSHSRMNVWQLLLSFQLIHEAYVGGSRSIGYVAPYRAQAELMEKLLDDLYEKERQTADIIAATVHRFQGSEREMMIFDTVDSYPQNRAGMLLTGRESERLINVAITRTKGKFVHVCDTSFVNKHVYRSKTLRQLVDHQIQNDQIVSKKDIGKWVNHQHPKLRWMHARKLGDFQEDIETTKHDMVIAVPDLNSLSEEWQQYLMKRNPAVKLTIISAKRNPDINSDHFICSPISFSFIIFDHRVIWLGLPVESNNRVHPPFIAARLDSEIMADELLSQFKKSE
;
A
#
# COMPACT_ATOMS: atom_id res chain seq x y z
N MET A 1 34.84 -11.37 -13.75
CA MET A 1 34.37 -10.00 -13.43
C MET A 1 33.57 -9.48 -14.61
N ASN A 2 32.25 -9.34 -14.47
CA ASN A 2 31.42 -8.76 -15.53
C ASN A 2 31.70 -7.25 -15.66
N SER A 3 31.93 -6.78 -16.88
CA SER A 3 32.06 -5.34 -17.12
C SER A 3 30.72 -4.65 -16.83
N THR A 4 30.74 -3.37 -16.43
CA THR A 4 29.50 -2.57 -16.26
C THR A 4 28.62 -2.58 -17.51
N VAL A 5 29.22 -2.76 -18.69
CA VAL A 5 28.49 -2.89 -19.96
C VAL A 5 27.67 -4.19 -20.01
N ASN A 6 28.18 -5.29 -19.44
CA ASN A 6 27.46 -6.56 -19.35
C ASN A 6 26.26 -6.42 -18.41
N TYR A 7 26.44 -5.81 -17.23
CA TYR A 7 25.32 -5.53 -16.33
C TYR A 7 24.22 -4.73 -17.02
N ILE A 8 24.59 -3.65 -17.73
CA ILE A 8 23.60 -2.84 -18.46
C ILE A 8 22.84 -3.68 -19.50
N LYS A 9 23.51 -4.56 -20.25
CA LYS A 9 22.85 -5.43 -21.22
C LYS A 9 21.85 -6.38 -20.54
N GLU A 10 22.27 -7.04 -19.46
CA GLU A 10 21.40 -7.95 -18.70
C GLU A 10 20.21 -7.20 -18.08
N TRP A 11 20.42 -5.99 -17.56
CA TRP A 11 19.35 -5.16 -17.03
C TRP A 11 18.36 -4.74 -18.10
N GLN A 12 18.83 -4.32 -19.27
CA GLN A 12 17.97 -3.99 -20.40
C GLN A 12 17.11 -5.19 -20.82
N GLN A 13 17.70 -6.39 -20.86
CA GLN A 13 16.96 -7.62 -21.15
C GLN A 13 15.92 -7.96 -20.07
N ALA A 14 16.28 -7.84 -18.78
CA ALA A 14 15.35 -8.05 -17.68
C ALA A 14 14.16 -7.08 -17.74
N LEU A 15 14.43 -5.80 -18.00
CA LEU A 15 13.39 -4.78 -18.16
C LEU A 15 12.49 -5.08 -19.36
N GLN A 16 13.05 -5.50 -20.49
CA GLN A 16 12.27 -5.91 -21.67
C GLN A 16 11.34 -7.09 -21.36
N LEU A 17 11.81 -8.09 -20.61
CA LEU A 17 10.99 -9.24 -20.21
C LEU A 17 9.83 -8.82 -19.28
N GLU A 18 10.08 -7.89 -18.35
CA GLU A 18 9.03 -7.32 -17.51
C GLU A 18 8.02 -6.50 -18.33
N ILE A 19 8.50 -5.65 -19.24
CA ILE A 19 7.65 -4.89 -20.17
C ILE A 19 6.77 -5.83 -20.98
N LEU A 20 7.32 -6.92 -21.54
CA LEU A 20 6.55 -7.91 -22.31
C LEU A 20 5.48 -8.59 -21.46
N HIS A 21 5.77 -8.89 -20.19
CA HIS A 21 4.79 -9.45 -19.27
C HIS A 21 3.67 -8.45 -18.97
N LEU A 22 4.01 -7.21 -18.66
CA LEU A 22 3.02 -6.15 -18.39
C LEU A 22 2.19 -5.82 -19.64
N LYS A 23 2.78 -5.84 -20.84
CA LYS A 23 2.06 -5.72 -22.12
C LYS A 23 1.00 -6.81 -22.31
N LYS A 24 1.31 -8.03 -21.84
CA LYS A 24 0.43 -9.20 -22.01
C LYS A 24 -0.69 -9.26 -20.96
N TYR A 25 -0.41 -8.83 -19.72
CA TYR A 25 -1.31 -9.07 -18.58
C TYR A 25 -1.67 -7.82 -17.76
N GLY A 26 -1.01 -6.68 -17.99
CA GLY A 26 -1.08 -5.48 -17.16
C GLY A 26 -1.61 -4.23 -17.87
N SER A 27 -1.99 -4.32 -19.15
CA SER A 27 -2.60 -3.22 -19.90
C SER A 27 -4.03 -2.99 -19.40
N THR A 28 -4.27 -1.88 -18.73
CA THR A 28 -5.65 -1.51 -18.37
C THR A 28 -6.31 -0.87 -19.58
N LYS A 29 -7.40 -1.48 -20.03
CA LYS A 29 -8.19 -1.05 -21.18
C LYS A 29 -9.39 -0.24 -20.69
N TYR A 30 -9.49 1.00 -21.14
CA TYR A 30 -10.63 1.88 -20.90
C TYR A 30 -11.39 2.09 -22.21
N LEU A 31 -12.71 1.93 -22.18
CA LEU A 31 -13.56 2.38 -23.28
C LEU A 31 -13.71 3.90 -23.17
N VAL A 32 -13.39 4.58 -24.25
CA VAL A 32 -13.54 6.04 -24.38
C VAL A 32 -14.45 6.35 -25.56
N SER A 33 -15.31 7.35 -25.41
CA SER A 33 -16.31 7.73 -26.42
C SER A 33 -16.33 9.25 -26.62
N ASN A 34 -17.01 9.70 -27.68
CA ASN A 34 -17.23 11.12 -27.97
C ASN A 34 -15.92 11.92 -28.05
N GLY A 35 -14.97 11.38 -28.80
CA GLY A 35 -13.66 11.99 -28.99
C GLY A 35 -13.74 13.24 -29.89
N HIS A 36 -13.25 14.38 -29.43
CA HIS A 36 -13.29 15.64 -30.19
C HIS A 36 -11.90 16.30 -30.25
N LEU A 37 -11.47 16.69 -31.45
CA LEU A 37 -10.23 17.45 -31.63
C LEU A 37 -10.41 18.87 -31.05
N LEU A 38 -9.58 19.21 -30.07
CA LEU A 38 -9.54 20.50 -29.40
C LEU A 38 -8.56 21.46 -30.08
N THR A 39 -7.31 21.05 -30.31
CA THR A 39 -6.23 21.92 -30.80
C THR A 39 -5.32 21.21 -31.79
N SER A 40 -4.71 21.96 -32.72
CA SER A 40 -3.77 21.44 -33.74
C SER A 40 -2.47 22.26 -33.84
N ASP A 41 -2.20 23.16 -32.89
CA ASP A 41 -1.00 24.01 -32.89
C ASP A 41 0.23 23.20 -32.44
N GLY A 42 0.91 22.58 -33.40
CA GLY A 42 2.13 21.78 -33.21
C GLY A 42 1.90 20.35 -32.70
N SER A 43 0.82 20.10 -31.96
CA SER A 43 0.34 18.78 -31.55
C SER A 43 -1.19 18.73 -31.55
N PHE A 44 -1.78 17.54 -31.59
CA PHE A 44 -3.22 17.34 -31.74
C PHE A 44 -3.85 16.92 -30.40
N THR A 45 -4.61 17.79 -29.78
CA THR A 45 -5.23 17.52 -28.47
C THR A 45 -6.67 17.09 -28.64
N TYR A 46 -7.10 16.02 -27.98
CA TYR A 46 -8.44 15.46 -28.03
C TYR A 46 -9.06 15.35 -26.64
N TYR A 47 -10.35 15.63 -26.55
CA TYR A 47 -11.20 15.31 -25.41
C TYR A 47 -11.87 13.96 -25.62
N PHE A 48 -12.06 13.16 -24.57
CA PHE A 48 -12.89 11.95 -24.58
C PHE A 48 -13.71 11.82 -23.29
N GLU A 49 -14.81 11.09 -23.37
CA GLU A 49 -15.66 10.67 -22.26
C GLU A 49 -15.41 9.21 -21.89
N THR A 50 -15.60 8.87 -20.62
CA THR A 50 -15.40 7.51 -20.08
C THR A 50 -16.64 7.03 -19.31
N GLY A 51 -16.98 5.74 -19.41
CA GLY A 51 -18.15 5.18 -18.71
C GLY A 51 -18.03 5.18 -17.18
N SER A 52 -16.80 5.13 -16.66
CA SER A 52 -16.47 5.16 -15.23
C SER A 52 -15.36 6.16 -14.96
N SER A 53 -15.13 6.51 -13.68
CA SER A 53 -14.07 7.44 -13.32
C SER A 53 -12.69 6.84 -13.59
N VAL A 54 -11.94 7.44 -14.51
CA VAL A 54 -10.60 6.95 -14.87
C VAL A 54 -9.55 7.66 -14.03
N LYS A 55 -8.72 6.88 -13.32
CA LYS A 55 -7.62 7.38 -12.48
C LYS A 55 -6.27 7.20 -13.16
N ILE A 56 -6.10 7.76 -14.37
CA ILE A 56 -4.77 7.81 -15.01
C ILE A 56 -4.08 9.11 -14.60
N PRO A 57 -2.85 9.08 -14.07
CA PRO A 57 -2.14 10.30 -13.67
C PRO A 57 -1.92 11.26 -14.85
N VAL A 58 -2.06 12.57 -14.60
CA VAL A 58 -1.73 13.61 -15.58
C VAL A 58 -0.27 13.49 -15.99
N GLY A 59 -0.03 13.55 -17.30
CA GLY A 59 1.28 13.43 -17.92
C GLY A 59 1.69 12.01 -18.30
N SER A 60 0.88 11.00 -18.02
CA SER A 60 1.15 9.60 -18.42
C SER A 60 1.01 9.43 -19.93
N LEU A 61 1.90 8.66 -20.59
CA LEU A 61 1.64 8.25 -21.97
C LEU A 61 0.55 7.17 -22.00
N VAL A 62 -0.22 7.20 -23.08
CA VAL A 62 -1.35 6.31 -23.33
C VAL A 62 -1.40 5.97 -24.81
N ARG A 63 -1.96 4.83 -25.15
CA ARG A 63 -2.23 4.46 -26.55
C ARG A 63 -3.72 4.44 -26.80
N LEU A 64 -4.15 5.16 -27.83
CA LEU A 64 -5.51 5.09 -28.34
C LEU A 64 -5.57 4.12 -29.52
N GLU A 65 -6.56 3.24 -29.52
CA GLU A 65 -6.90 2.34 -30.62
C GLU A 65 -8.31 2.67 -31.14
N TRP A 66 -8.39 3.12 -32.39
CA TRP A 66 -9.63 3.53 -33.04
C TRP A 66 -9.66 3.11 -34.51
N GLY A 67 -10.66 2.34 -34.92
CA GLY A 67 -10.82 1.93 -36.33
C GLY A 67 -9.61 1.18 -36.92
N GLY A 68 -8.84 0.49 -36.08
CA GLY A 68 -7.57 -0.17 -36.44
C GLY A 68 -6.34 0.73 -36.43
N ILE A 69 -6.52 2.05 -36.27
CA ILE A 69 -5.43 3.02 -36.06
C ILE A 69 -4.97 2.94 -34.61
N LYS A 70 -3.65 2.83 -34.42
CA LYS A 70 -3.00 2.88 -33.10
C LYS A 70 -2.15 4.13 -33.02
N GLN A 71 -2.43 4.98 -32.05
CA GLN A 71 -1.74 6.25 -31.88
C GLN A 71 -1.35 6.45 -30.42
N ASP A 72 -0.07 6.70 -30.18
CA ASP A 72 0.44 7.04 -28.86
C ASP A 72 0.22 8.53 -28.59
N GLY A 73 -0.19 8.84 -27.36
CA GLY A 73 -0.49 10.17 -26.86
C GLY A 73 -0.20 10.32 -25.37
N ARG A 74 -0.51 11.48 -24.80
CA ARG A 74 -0.21 11.83 -23.40
C ARG A 74 -1.41 12.44 -22.71
N ILE A 75 -1.71 11.99 -21.49
CA ILE A 75 -2.79 12.55 -20.68
C ILE A 75 -2.43 13.98 -20.25
N LEU A 76 -3.28 14.95 -20.59
CA LEU A 76 -3.22 16.31 -20.07
C LEU A 76 -4.15 16.51 -18.87
N SER A 77 -5.26 15.78 -18.82
CA SER A 77 -6.23 15.82 -17.72
C SER A 77 -6.98 14.49 -17.64
N SER A 78 -7.30 14.05 -16.41
CA SER A 78 -8.13 12.88 -16.14
C SER A 78 -8.98 13.21 -14.91
N GLU A 79 -10.19 13.70 -15.15
CA GLU A 79 -11.10 14.20 -14.11
C GLU A 79 -12.49 13.59 -14.29
N GLY A 80 -12.96 12.91 -13.24
CA GLY A 80 -14.26 12.24 -13.25
C GLY A 80 -14.35 11.26 -14.42
N LYS A 81 -15.39 11.46 -15.26
CA LYS A 81 -15.69 10.66 -16.46
C LYS A 81 -15.15 11.27 -17.76
N SER A 82 -14.11 12.09 -17.67
CA SER A 82 -13.55 12.79 -18.83
C SER A 82 -12.03 12.79 -18.82
N ILE A 83 -11.45 12.71 -20.01
CA ILE A 83 -9.99 12.70 -20.19
C ILE A 83 -9.60 13.59 -21.37
N ILE A 84 -8.39 14.13 -21.32
CA ILE A 84 -7.80 14.91 -22.41
C ILE A 84 -6.46 14.30 -22.76
N ILE A 85 -6.25 14.06 -24.05
CA ILE A 85 -5.07 13.37 -24.57
C ILE A 85 -4.46 14.21 -25.68
N VAL A 86 -3.16 14.43 -25.65
CA VAL A 86 -2.42 15.02 -26.77
C VAL A 86 -1.72 13.94 -27.58
N PHE A 87 -1.81 14.02 -28.90
CA PHE A 87 -1.15 13.14 -29.87
C PHE A 87 -0.25 13.96 -30.79
N GLU A 88 0.78 13.31 -31.37
CA GLU A 88 1.65 13.95 -32.37
C GLU A 88 1.02 14.05 -33.76
N ARG A 89 -0.03 13.27 -34.03
CA ARG A 89 -0.70 13.19 -35.34
C ARG A 89 -2.21 13.34 -35.18
N SER A 90 -2.85 13.92 -36.19
CA SER A 90 -4.31 14.02 -36.25
C SER A 90 -4.94 12.64 -36.48
N LEU A 91 -6.02 12.39 -35.77
CA LEU A 91 -6.93 11.27 -35.90
C LEU A 91 -8.29 11.69 -36.51
N GLY A 92 -8.36 12.89 -37.11
CA GLY A 92 -9.60 13.50 -37.58
C GLY A 92 -10.27 14.38 -36.51
N ASP A 93 -11.39 15.02 -36.86
CA ASP A 93 -12.02 16.00 -35.96
C ASP A 93 -12.91 15.34 -34.89
N ILE A 94 -13.46 14.15 -35.20
CA ILE A 94 -14.39 13.40 -34.34
C ILE A 94 -14.01 11.92 -34.34
N ILE A 95 -13.98 11.33 -33.14
CA ILE A 95 -13.71 9.92 -32.88
C ILE A 95 -14.91 9.35 -32.12
N GLY A 96 -15.61 8.36 -32.67
CA GLY A 96 -16.82 7.78 -32.05
C GLY A 96 -16.52 7.01 -30.77
N GLU A 97 -16.26 5.71 -30.87
CA GLU A 97 -15.80 4.86 -29.77
C GLU A 97 -14.38 4.39 -30.03
N ALA A 98 -13.51 4.51 -29.03
CA ALA A 98 -12.13 4.07 -29.09
C ALA A 98 -11.73 3.37 -27.79
N PHE A 99 -10.61 2.65 -27.84
CA PHE A 99 -10.04 2.02 -26.66
C PHE A 99 -8.76 2.73 -26.26
N LEU A 100 -8.73 3.17 -25.01
CA LEU A 100 -7.56 3.76 -24.39
C LEU A 100 -6.83 2.71 -23.56
N TYR A 101 -5.54 2.55 -23.83
CA TYR A 101 -4.64 1.72 -23.05
C TYR A 101 -3.70 2.61 -22.26
N HIS A 102 -3.66 2.40 -20.95
CA HIS A 102 -2.61 2.95 -20.10
C HIS A 102 -1.56 1.86 -19.90
N ASP A 103 -0.35 2.15 -20.37
CA ASP A 103 0.76 1.22 -20.50
C ASP A 103 1.77 1.49 -19.35
N PRO A 104 1.61 0.90 -18.15
CA PRO A 104 2.40 1.25 -16.95
C PRO A 104 3.92 0.99 -17.07
N TRP A 105 4.36 0.36 -18.16
CA TRP A 105 5.73 -0.06 -18.40
C TRP A 105 6.58 0.97 -19.17
N GLU A 106 6.01 2.10 -19.63
CA GLU A 106 6.76 3.21 -20.23
C GLU A 106 7.90 3.67 -19.31
N LEU A 107 7.62 3.63 -18.00
CA LEU A 107 8.56 3.68 -16.87
C LEU A 107 9.93 3.06 -17.17
N LEU A 108 9.83 1.82 -17.63
CA LEU A 108 10.92 0.90 -17.85
C LEU A 108 11.57 1.12 -19.21
N GLU A 109 10.81 1.54 -20.22
CA GLU A 109 11.33 1.90 -21.54
C GLU A 109 12.25 3.13 -21.45
N GLN A 110 11.85 4.16 -20.70
CA GLN A 110 12.70 5.34 -20.44
C GLN A 110 13.98 4.95 -19.70
N LEU A 111 13.88 4.06 -18.71
CA LEU A 111 15.05 3.53 -18.01
C LEU A 111 16.01 2.79 -18.96
N ILE A 112 15.50 1.99 -19.90
CA ILE A 112 16.32 1.32 -20.93
C ILE A 112 17.12 2.34 -21.75
N ILE A 113 16.49 3.44 -22.15
CA ILE A 113 17.15 4.53 -22.91
C ILE A 113 18.26 5.17 -22.07
N ARG A 114 17.95 5.55 -20.82
CA ARG A 114 18.93 6.14 -19.90
C ARG A 114 20.12 5.21 -19.64
N LEU A 115 19.88 3.90 -19.53
CA LEU A 115 20.93 2.90 -19.38
C LEU A 115 21.85 2.82 -20.62
N ASP A 116 21.31 2.98 -21.84
CA ASP A 116 22.15 3.03 -23.04
C ASP A 116 23.02 4.30 -23.11
N GLU A 117 22.49 5.46 -22.72
CA GLU A 117 23.29 6.69 -22.59
C GLU A 117 24.42 6.53 -21.57
N ILE A 118 24.13 5.91 -20.42
CA ILE A 118 25.10 5.60 -19.38
C ILE A 118 26.21 4.69 -19.91
N LYS A 119 25.84 3.66 -20.68
CA LYS A 119 26.77 2.68 -21.28
C LYS A 119 27.84 3.35 -22.15
N ARG A 120 27.52 4.47 -22.81
CA ARG A 120 28.43 5.25 -23.65
C ARG A 120 29.41 6.11 -22.83
N SER A 121 29.08 6.48 -21.59
CA SER A 121 29.91 7.34 -20.74
C SER A 121 30.85 6.55 -19.80
N LYS A 122 32.17 6.69 -19.96
CA LYS A 122 33.17 6.06 -19.06
C LYS A 122 33.02 6.54 -17.60
N ARG A 123 32.74 7.83 -17.38
CA ARG A 123 32.53 8.42 -16.05
C ARG A 123 31.30 7.81 -15.36
N LYS A 124 30.16 7.72 -16.06
CA LYS A 124 28.93 7.13 -15.51
C LYS A 124 29.10 5.62 -15.23
N ARG A 125 29.74 4.88 -16.14
CA ARG A 125 30.07 3.46 -15.91
C ARG A 125 30.93 3.23 -14.67
N LEU A 126 31.93 4.09 -14.42
CA LEU A 126 32.76 3.97 -13.22
C LEU A 126 31.97 4.17 -11.92
N ARG A 127 30.99 5.08 -11.91
CA ARG A 127 30.10 5.29 -10.76
C ARG A 127 29.28 4.03 -10.47
N ILE A 128 28.71 3.41 -11.50
CA ILE A 128 27.96 2.16 -11.38
C ILE A 128 28.86 1.00 -10.94
N LYS A 129 30.08 0.91 -11.45
CA LYS A 129 31.04 -0.11 -11.01
C LYS A 129 31.25 -0.06 -9.49
N ARG A 130 31.44 1.14 -8.93
CA ARG A 130 31.63 1.35 -7.49
C ARG A 130 30.37 1.04 -6.65
N LEU A 131 29.19 1.16 -7.25
CA LEU A 131 27.93 0.77 -6.61
C LEU A 131 27.80 -0.75 -6.55
N MET A 132 28.02 -1.43 -7.67
CA MET A 132 27.84 -2.88 -7.80
C MET A 132 28.95 -3.68 -7.11
N ASP A 133 30.13 -3.08 -6.96
CA ASP A 133 31.31 -3.66 -6.33
C ASP A 133 31.97 -2.59 -5.45
N PRO A 134 31.47 -2.40 -4.21
CA PRO A 134 31.98 -1.41 -3.27
C PRO A 134 33.25 -1.90 -2.52
N SER A 135 34.19 -2.53 -3.22
CA SER A 135 35.44 -3.08 -2.64
C SER A 135 36.54 -2.06 -2.37
N MET A 136 36.34 -0.77 -2.71
CA MET A 136 37.35 0.27 -2.47
C MET A 136 37.59 0.52 -0.97
N PRO A 137 38.81 0.90 -0.54
CA PRO A 137 39.05 1.31 0.83
C PRO A 137 38.17 2.50 1.24
N GLN A 138 37.69 2.49 2.48
CA GLN A 138 37.00 3.63 3.07
C GLN A 138 37.96 4.82 3.24
N LYS A 139 37.50 6.02 2.90
CA LYS A 139 38.35 7.24 2.92
C LYS A 139 37.96 8.26 3.99
N HIS A 140 36.86 8.00 4.71
CA HIS A 140 36.37 8.89 5.74
C HIS A 140 37.15 8.69 7.06
N PRO A 141 37.36 9.74 7.86
CA PRO A 141 37.99 9.62 9.17
C PRO A 141 37.17 8.75 10.12
N LEU A 142 37.80 7.73 10.71
CA LEU A 142 37.23 6.92 11.79
C LEU A 142 37.44 7.68 13.11
N THR A 143 36.35 8.02 13.80
CA THR A 143 36.41 8.67 15.13
C THR A 143 35.40 8.01 16.04
N GLU A 144 35.83 7.63 17.23
CA GLU A 144 35.09 6.71 18.13
C GLU A 144 33.80 7.28 18.72
N LYS A 145 33.55 8.59 18.63
CA LYS A 145 32.37 9.27 19.22
C LYS A 145 31.70 10.26 18.27
N GLN A 146 31.21 9.78 17.13
CA GLN A 146 30.37 10.58 16.23
C GLN A 146 28.89 10.22 16.37
N SER A 147 28.02 11.23 16.40
CA SER A 147 26.58 11.03 16.17
C SER A 147 26.35 10.46 14.77
N SER A 148 25.28 9.68 14.56
CA SER A 148 24.96 9.07 13.26
C SER A 148 24.92 10.08 12.09
N VAL A 149 24.46 11.31 12.36
CA VAL A 149 24.45 12.41 11.37
C VAL A 149 25.87 12.82 10.93
N LYS A 150 26.79 12.98 11.89
CA LYS A 150 28.18 13.38 11.61
C LYS A 150 28.90 12.29 10.82
N GLU A 151 28.70 11.04 11.20
CA GLU A 151 29.32 9.91 10.50
C GLU A 151 28.79 9.79 9.07
N LEU A 152 27.47 9.81 8.87
CA LEU A 152 26.89 9.73 7.52
C LEU A 152 27.32 10.91 6.65
N TYR A 153 27.33 12.13 7.20
CA TYR A 153 27.84 13.30 6.49
C TYR A 153 29.32 13.13 6.10
N SER A 154 30.17 12.63 7.00
CA SER A 154 31.57 12.32 6.71
C SER A 154 31.70 11.29 5.59
N ARG A 155 31.03 10.14 5.71
CA ARG A 155 31.02 9.07 4.69
C ARG A 155 30.61 9.61 3.32
N SER A 156 29.57 10.43 3.26
CA SER A 156 29.05 11.02 2.02
C SER A 156 30.00 11.99 1.32
N LYS A 157 31.00 12.56 2.03
CA LYS A 157 32.02 13.44 1.45
C LYS A 157 33.19 12.66 0.85
N PHE A 158 33.59 11.57 1.50
CA PHE A 158 34.85 10.88 1.17
C PHE A 158 34.65 9.59 0.36
N ASN A 159 33.54 8.89 0.56
CA ASN A 159 33.25 7.64 -0.11
C ASN A 159 32.36 7.89 -1.33
N PRO A 160 32.69 7.34 -2.52
CA PRO A 160 31.82 7.47 -3.70
C PRO A 160 30.44 6.83 -3.52
N VAL A 161 30.35 5.80 -2.68
CA VAL A 161 29.11 5.08 -2.38
C VAL A 161 29.06 4.89 -0.87
N THR A 162 27.88 5.06 -0.28
CA THR A 162 27.61 4.71 1.12
C THR A 162 26.25 4.05 1.18
N PHE A 163 26.21 2.80 1.63
CA PHE A 163 24.96 2.13 1.94
C PHE A 163 24.57 2.48 3.37
N VAL A 164 23.29 2.79 3.59
CA VAL A 164 22.73 3.01 4.91
C VAL A 164 21.69 1.94 5.15
N TRP A 165 21.96 1.08 6.12
CA TRP A 165 20.95 0.16 6.62
C TRP A 165 20.21 0.83 7.76
N GLY A 166 18.95 1.17 7.50
CA GLY A 166 18.11 1.81 8.50
C GLY A 166 16.90 0.95 8.81
N PRO A 167 16.95 0.11 9.85
CA PRO A 167 15.79 -0.59 10.37
C PRO A 167 14.65 0.36 10.80
N PRO A 168 13.43 -0.14 11.04
CA PRO A 168 12.27 0.66 11.44
C PRO A 168 12.51 1.48 12.70
N GLY A 169 12.01 2.71 12.72
CA GLY A 169 12.14 3.59 13.89
C GLY A 169 13.56 4.10 14.19
N THR A 170 14.58 3.78 13.38
CA THR A 170 15.98 4.15 13.67
C THR A 170 16.36 5.59 13.31
N GLY A 171 15.41 6.39 12.83
CA GLY A 171 15.66 7.78 12.42
C GLY A 171 16.36 7.91 11.06
N LYS A 172 16.03 7.03 10.09
CA LYS A 172 16.47 7.15 8.69
C LYS A 172 16.25 8.55 8.12
N THR A 173 14.98 8.96 8.02
CA THR A 173 14.57 10.27 7.50
C THR A 173 15.25 11.40 8.26
N TYR A 174 15.29 11.31 9.59
CA TYR A 174 16.00 12.27 10.44
C TYR A 174 17.46 12.41 10.01
N THR A 175 18.19 11.31 9.90
CA THR A 175 19.63 11.30 9.60
C THR A 175 19.93 11.74 8.17
N LEU A 176 19.15 11.28 7.20
CA LEU A 176 19.25 11.71 5.80
C LEU A 176 18.99 13.21 5.66
N ALA A 177 17.93 13.73 6.28
CA ALA A 177 17.57 15.14 6.19
C ALA A 177 18.68 16.08 6.70
N ARG A 178 19.28 15.77 7.85
CA ARG A 178 20.42 16.57 8.36
C ARG A 178 21.65 16.43 7.46
N THR A 179 21.86 15.27 6.85
CA THR A 179 22.97 15.07 5.90
C THR A 179 22.77 15.95 4.67
N VAL A 180 21.57 15.99 4.08
CA VAL A 180 21.22 16.89 2.98
C VAL A 180 21.41 18.34 3.39
N ALA A 181 20.87 18.74 4.55
CA ALA A 181 20.99 20.10 5.03
C ALA A 181 22.46 20.54 5.20
N ASN A 182 23.33 19.67 5.74
CA ASN A 182 24.75 19.98 5.85
C ASN A 182 25.46 20.14 4.49
N HIS A 183 25.04 19.41 3.45
CA HIS A 183 25.51 19.64 2.07
C HIS A 183 24.95 20.93 1.47
N TYR A 184 23.67 21.20 1.69
CA TYR A 184 23.02 22.45 1.27
C TYR A 184 23.74 23.68 1.85
N LEU A 185 24.09 23.65 3.15
CA LEU A 185 24.83 24.71 3.83
C LEU A 185 26.26 24.92 3.29
N GLN A 186 26.78 23.97 2.51
CA GLN A 186 28.05 24.05 1.78
C GLN A 186 27.86 24.41 0.29
N ALA A 187 26.68 24.91 -0.08
CA ALA A 187 26.27 25.25 -1.44
C ALA A 187 26.40 24.08 -2.44
N LYS A 188 26.26 22.83 -1.97
CA LYS A 188 26.29 21.64 -2.82
C LYS A 188 24.94 21.37 -3.45
N LYS A 189 24.97 20.81 -4.66
CA LYS A 189 23.77 20.36 -5.38
C LYS A 189 23.43 18.94 -4.97
N VAL A 190 22.24 18.74 -4.41
CA VAL A 190 21.78 17.45 -3.89
C VAL A 190 20.50 17.02 -4.59
N LEU A 191 20.47 15.78 -5.07
CA LEU A 191 19.26 15.14 -5.60
C LEU A 191 18.77 14.09 -4.62
N VAL A 192 17.55 14.25 -4.13
CA VAL A 192 16.85 13.31 -3.24
C VAL A 192 15.86 12.51 -4.08
N LEU A 193 16.03 11.19 -4.08
CA LEU A 193 15.23 10.24 -4.84
C LEU A 193 14.59 9.22 -3.90
N SER A 194 13.40 8.74 -4.27
CA SER A 194 12.82 7.53 -3.69
C SER A 194 11.91 6.82 -4.72
N HIS A 195 11.49 5.60 -4.41
CA HIS A 195 10.54 4.85 -5.22
C HIS A 195 9.10 5.40 -5.10
N SER A 196 8.71 5.96 -3.95
CA SER A 196 7.35 6.45 -3.70
C SER A 196 7.31 7.97 -3.46
N ASN A 197 6.18 8.62 -3.79
CA ASN A 197 5.98 10.05 -3.50
C ASN A 197 6.02 10.33 -2.00
N GLN A 198 5.36 9.50 -1.19
CA GLN A 198 5.28 9.66 0.27
C GLN A 198 6.67 9.72 0.93
N ALA A 199 7.60 8.84 0.54
CA ALA A 199 8.94 8.83 1.09
C ALA A 199 9.72 10.12 0.74
N VAL A 200 9.55 10.63 -0.49
CA VAL A 200 10.12 11.92 -0.88
C VAL A 200 9.50 13.05 -0.06
N ASP A 201 8.18 13.06 0.10
CA ASP A 201 7.46 14.12 0.81
C ASP A 201 7.90 14.23 2.27
N VAL A 202 7.96 13.10 2.97
CA VAL A 202 8.41 13.01 4.36
C VAL A 202 9.85 13.49 4.52
N LEU A 203 10.75 13.08 3.62
CA LEU A 203 12.16 13.50 3.67
C LEU A 203 12.31 14.99 3.35
N MET A 204 11.58 15.51 2.37
CA MET A 204 11.64 16.93 1.99
C MET A 204 11.07 17.85 3.06
N ALA A 205 9.98 17.46 3.73
CA ALA A 205 9.42 18.18 4.88
C ALA A 205 10.45 18.30 6.02
N GLU A 206 11.12 17.18 6.34
CA GLU A 206 12.14 17.15 7.39
C GLU A 206 13.39 17.99 7.04
N ILE A 207 13.80 17.98 5.77
CA ILE A 207 14.88 18.83 5.25
C ILE A 207 14.52 20.31 5.40
N SER A 208 13.33 20.70 4.93
CA SER A 208 12.84 22.07 4.97
C SER A 208 12.75 22.59 6.41
N SER A 209 12.12 21.82 7.30
CA SER A 209 12.03 22.14 8.74
C SER A 209 13.39 22.42 9.36
N PHE A 210 14.38 21.57 9.09
CA PHE A 210 15.72 21.73 9.66
C PHE A 210 16.48 22.95 9.10
N ILE A 211 16.41 23.19 7.79
CA ILE A 211 17.10 24.32 7.15
C ILE A 211 16.50 25.65 7.61
N LYS A 212 15.16 25.74 7.71
CA LYS A 212 14.47 26.93 8.22
C LYS A 212 14.87 27.27 9.65
N LYS A 213 14.96 26.26 10.53
CA LYS A 213 15.43 26.44 11.91
C LYS A 213 16.85 27.00 12.01
N LYS A 214 17.65 26.91 10.95
CA LYS A 214 18.99 27.49 10.87
C LYS A 214 19.02 28.90 10.25
N GLU A 215 17.87 29.47 9.89
CA GLU A 215 17.72 30.81 9.29
C GLU A 215 18.57 31.03 8.02
N ARG A 216 18.85 29.94 7.30
CA ARG A 216 19.67 29.95 6.07
C ARG A 216 18.92 29.48 4.84
N PHE A 217 17.61 29.35 4.95
CA PHE A 217 16.72 29.01 3.86
C PHE A 217 16.58 30.19 2.89
N LYS A 218 16.63 29.90 1.58
CA LYS A 218 16.22 30.83 0.54
C LYS A 218 15.11 30.18 -0.26
N GLU A 219 14.06 30.95 -0.57
CA GLU A 219 12.96 30.45 -1.39
C GLU A 219 13.50 29.99 -2.76
N GLY A 220 12.98 28.86 -3.26
CA GLY A 220 13.45 28.23 -4.51
C GLY A 220 14.74 27.41 -4.42
N ASP A 221 15.52 27.49 -3.32
CA ASP A 221 16.75 26.69 -3.17
C ASP A 221 16.45 25.18 -2.95
N VAL A 222 15.30 24.86 -2.34
CA VAL A 222 14.85 23.50 -2.04
C VAL A 222 13.51 23.27 -2.71
N LEU A 223 13.42 22.25 -3.57
CA LEU A 223 12.24 22.02 -4.41
C LEU A 223 11.77 20.57 -4.35
N ARG A 224 10.51 20.35 -3.98
CA ARG A 224 9.79 19.10 -4.20
C ARG A 224 9.15 19.15 -5.58
N TYR A 225 9.64 18.31 -6.48
CA TYR A 225 9.24 18.28 -7.89
C TYR A 225 8.42 17.04 -8.24
N GLY A 226 7.19 17.23 -8.72
CA GLY A 226 6.23 16.18 -9.07
C GLY A 226 4.78 16.60 -8.81
N SER A 227 3.83 15.93 -9.47
CA SER A 227 2.40 16.29 -9.47
C SER A 227 1.58 15.73 -8.30
N GLN A 228 2.07 14.70 -7.62
CA GLN A 228 1.41 14.12 -6.45
C GLN A 228 2.17 14.52 -5.19
N ILE A 229 1.54 15.38 -4.39
CA ILE A 229 2.08 15.91 -3.13
C ILE A 229 1.21 15.38 -2.00
N GLY A 230 1.81 14.66 -1.06
CA GLY A 230 1.12 14.15 0.13
C GLY A 230 0.90 15.21 1.20
N GLU A 231 0.00 14.91 2.14
CA GLU A 231 -0.41 15.81 3.24
C GLU A 231 0.75 16.30 4.11
N SER A 232 1.85 15.53 4.22
CA SER A 232 3.03 15.91 5.01
C SER A 232 3.71 17.21 4.55
N LEU A 233 3.39 17.68 3.34
CA LEU A 233 3.91 18.92 2.78
C LEU A 233 2.93 20.09 2.86
N ALA A 234 1.71 19.90 3.41
CA ALA A 234 0.70 20.95 3.52
C ALA A 234 1.10 22.15 4.40
N ILE A 235 2.18 22.02 5.18
CA ILE A 235 2.75 23.09 6.04
C ILE A 235 4.04 23.68 5.41
N HIS A 236 4.50 23.12 4.29
CA HIS A 236 5.76 23.44 3.62
C HIS A 236 5.54 24.06 2.24
N ASP A 237 4.72 25.10 2.18
CA ASP A 237 4.27 25.68 0.91
C ASP A 237 5.38 26.28 0.04
N ASP A 238 6.51 26.59 0.66
CA ASP A 238 7.66 27.25 0.07
C ASP A 238 8.67 26.30 -0.60
N ILE A 239 8.43 24.98 -0.54
CA ILE A 239 9.25 24.00 -1.27
C ILE A 239 8.46 23.27 -2.36
N VAL A 240 7.14 23.45 -2.40
CA VAL A 240 6.25 22.80 -3.37
C VAL A 240 6.21 23.62 -4.65
N THR A 241 6.49 22.96 -5.78
CA THR A 241 6.58 23.64 -7.09
C THR A 241 5.30 24.45 -7.42
N GLY A 242 4.12 23.87 -7.19
CA GLY A 242 2.83 24.53 -7.48
C GLY A 242 2.54 25.77 -6.62
N GLN A 243 2.96 25.79 -5.36
CA GLN A 243 2.74 26.94 -4.47
C GLN A 243 3.78 28.03 -4.68
N LEU A 244 5.03 27.67 -4.99
CA LEU A 244 6.04 28.63 -5.45
C LEU A 244 5.57 29.34 -6.73
N LEU A 245 4.98 28.60 -7.67
CA LEU A 245 4.34 29.19 -8.85
C LEU A 245 3.23 30.18 -8.46
N GLY A 246 2.37 29.83 -7.50
CA GLY A 246 1.31 30.75 -7.04
C GLY A 246 1.83 32.06 -6.45
N LYS A 247 2.98 32.04 -5.76
CA LYS A 247 3.60 33.25 -5.22
C LYS A 247 4.31 34.09 -6.27
N HIS A 248 5.06 33.45 -7.18
CA HIS A 248 5.87 34.15 -8.17
C HIS A 248 5.09 34.54 -9.43
N GLU A 249 4.04 33.78 -9.78
CA GLU A 249 3.22 33.95 -10.98
C GLU A 249 1.71 33.89 -10.63
N PRO A 250 1.21 34.77 -9.74
CA PRO A 250 -0.17 34.71 -9.25
C PRO A 250 -1.21 34.88 -10.36
N THR A 251 -0.86 35.62 -11.42
CA THR A 251 -1.73 35.82 -12.59
C THR A 251 -1.97 34.52 -13.35
N LEU A 252 -0.95 33.68 -13.53
CA LEU A 252 -1.09 32.40 -14.24
C LEU A 252 -1.91 31.38 -13.45
N ILE A 253 -1.77 31.36 -12.12
CA ILE A 253 -2.57 30.49 -11.27
C ILE A 253 -4.03 30.94 -11.26
N LYS A 254 -4.28 32.25 -11.13
CA LYS A 254 -5.65 32.80 -11.20
C LYS A 254 -6.31 32.50 -12.54
N GLU A 255 -5.58 32.70 -13.65
CA GLU A 255 -6.07 32.37 -15.01
C GLU A 255 -6.42 30.88 -15.12
N LYS A 256 -5.60 29.98 -14.55
CA LYS A 256 -5.88 28.54 -14.51
C LYS A 256 -7.14 28.22 -13.70
N GLU A 257 -7.31 28.84 -12.52
CA GLU A 257 -8.47 28.62 -11.65
C GLU A 257 -9.76 29.16 -12.28
N GLU A 258 -9.73 30.36 -12.86
CA GLU A 258 -10.86 30.97 -13.58
C GLU A 258 -11.31 30.08 -14.75
N LEU A 259 -10.38 29.65 -15.60
CA LEU A 259 -10.67 28.73 -16.71
C LEU A 259 -11.15 27.35 -16.22
N GLY A 260 -10.67 26.90 -15.07
CA GLY A 260 -11.10 25.64 -14.44
C GLY A 260 -12.52 25.70 -13.92
N GLU A 261 -12.91 26.79 -13.25
CA GLU A 261 -14.28 27.02 -12.80
C GLU A 261 -15.23 27.27 -13.98
N GLU A 262 -14.82 28.05 -14.98
CA GLU A 262 -15.59 28.25 -16.22
C GLU A 262 -15.87 26.92 -16.92
N LYS A 263 -14.85 26.04 -17.02
CA LYS A 263 -15.00 24.67 -17.52
C LYS A 263 -15.94 23.84 -16.67
N ARG A 264 -15.88 23.94 -15.34
CA ARG A 264 -16.73 23.18 -14.42
C ARG A 264 -18.20 23.57 -14.56
N LEU A 265 -18.47 24.87 -14.60
CA LEU A 265 -19.81 25.42 -14.80
C LEU A 265 -20.37 25.02 -16.16
N LEU A 266 -19.57 25.16 -17.23
CA LEU A 266 -19.99 24.78 -18.58
C LEU A 266 -20.27 23.27 -18.69
N LYS A 267 -19.48 22.42 -18.03
CA LYS A 267 -19.74 20.97 -17.95
C LYS A 267 -21.02 20.62 -17.18
N TYR A 268 -21.37 21.41 -16.17
CA TYR A 268 -22.62 21.24 -15.43
C TYR A 268 -23.83 21.63 -16.30
N ASP A 269 -23.73 22.72 -17.05
CA ASP A 269 -24.79 23.19 -17.96
C ASP A 269 -25.00 22.22 -19.14
N LEU A 270 -23.90 21.65 -19.67
CA LEU A 270 -23.91 20.62 -20.72
C LEU A 270 -24.64 19.33 -20.32
N ALA A 271 -24.76 19.02 -19.01
CA ALA A 271 -25.49 17.85 -18.53
C ALA A 271 -27.02 18.02 -18.61
N GLY A 272 -27.52 19.26 -18.80
CA GLY A 272 -28.95 19.58 -18.86
C GLY A 272 -29.49 19.89 -20.26
N SER A 273 -28.67 20.39 -21.20
CA SER A 273 -29.08 20.66 -22.59
C SER A 273 -27.91 20.61 -23.56
N PHE A 274 -28.05 19.89 -24.67
CA PHE A 274 -27.03 19.78 -25.71
C PHE A 274 -27.16 20.90 -26.76
N SER A 275 -26.18 21.81 -26.83
CA SER A 275 -26.05 22.83 -27.88
C SER A 275 -24.63 22.81 -28.47
N LYS A 276 -24.54 22.94 -29.80
CA LYS A 276 -23.27 23.02 -30.55
C LYS A 276 -22.38 24.19 -30.11
N ARG A 277 -22.99 25.28 -29.64
CA ARG A 277 -22.28 26.48 -29.15
C ARG A 277 -21.51 26.22 -27.87
N ASP A 278 -22.04 25.37 -27.00
CA ASP A 278 -21.46 25.10 -25.67
C ASP A 278 -20.25 24.16 -25.82
N THR A 279 -20.28 23.29 -26.84
CA THR A 279 -19.11 22.48 -27.25
C THR A 279 -17.97 23.36 -27.76
N ASP A 280 -18.26 24.35 -28.63
CA ASP A 280 -17.24 25.27 -29.15
C ASP A 280 -16.62 26.13 -28.04
N GLN A 281 -17.42 26.58 -27.06
CA GLN A 281 -16.94 27.29 -25.88
C GLN A 281 -16.05 26.41 -24.99
N LEU A 282 -16.42 25.15 -24.77
CA LEU A 282 -15.59 24.20 -24.00
C LEU A 282 -14.23 24.02 -24.68
N ILE A 283 -14.19 23.86 -26.00
CA ILE A 283 -12.96 23.76 -26.79
C ILE A 283 -12.10 25.02 -26.63
N GLU A 284 -12.70 26.21 -26.63
CA GLU A 284 -11.98 27.47 -26.43
C GLU A 284 -11.36 27.58 -25.03
N ILE A 285 -12.10 27.19 -23.99
CA ILE A 285 -11.60 27.16 -22.61
C ILE A 285 -10.43 26.17 -22.48
N GLU A 286 -10.56 24.98 -23.06
CA GLU A 286 -9.48 23.98 -23.06
C GLU A 286 -8.22 24.48 -23.80
N LYS A 287 -8.37 25.22 -24.92
CA LYS A 287 -7.26 25.89 -25.62
C LYS A 287 -6.52 26.88 -24.71
N LYS A 288 -7.28 27.73 -24.02
CA LYS A 288 -6.72 28.72 -23.09
C LYS A 288 -5.99 28.01 -21.94
N LEU A 289 -6.62 26.99 -21.37
CA LEU A 289 -6.06 26.19 -20.27
C LEU A 289 -4.76 25.51 -20.68
N ALA A 290 -4.68 24.91 -21.87
CA ALA A 290 -3.46 24.29 -22.38
C ALA A 290 -2.29 25.28 -22.50
N LYS A 291 -2.54 26.51 -23.00
CA LYS A 291 -1.53 27.57 -23.09
C LYS A 291 -1.03 28.01 -21.71
N VAL A 292 -1.94 28.13 -20.74
CA VAL A 292 -1.58 28.47 -19.35
C VAL A 292 -0.73 27.36 -18.72
N LEU A 293 -1.14 26.10 -18.89
CA LEU A 293 -0.38 24.94 -18.39
C LEU A 293 1.03 24.85 -18.97
N GLU A 294 1.23 25.18 -20.25
CA GLU A 294 2.58 25.20 -20.84
C GLU A 294 3.45 26.33 -20.27
N LYS A 295 2.91 27.53 -20.06
CA LYS A 295 3.63 28.62 -19.39
C LYS A 295 4.03 28.22 -17.96
N ILE A 296 3.11 27.60 -17.22
CA ILE A 296 3.37 27.06 -15.88
C ILE A 296 4.53 26.07 -15.94
N ARG A 297 4.50 25.10 -16.86
CA ARG A 297 5.55 24.10 -17.05
C ARG A 297 6.92 24.74 -17.31
N GLN A 298 6.99 25.78 -18.13
CA GLN A 298 8.25 26.49 -18.39
C GLN A 298 8.82 27.14 -17.12
N LYS A 299 7.96 27.70 -16.27
CA LYS A 299 8.35 28.26 -14.97
C LYS A 299 8.79 27.18 -13.99
N GLU A 300 8.13 26.02 -13.95
CA GLU A 300 8.59 24.87 -13.16
C GLU A 300 10.00 24.45 -13.54
N ILE A 301 10.28 24.34 -14.85
CA ILE A 301 11.60 23.99 -15.38
C ILE A 301 12.66 25.00 -14.91
N GLN A 302 12.32 26.29 -14.86
CA GLN A 302 13.22 27.31 -14.35
C GLN A 302 13.56 27.08 -12.87
N PHE A 303 12.56 26.84 -12.02
CA PHE A 303 12.79 26.54 -10.60
C PHE A 303 13.66 25.29 -10.41
N VAL A 304 13.43 24.23 -11.18
CA VAL A 304 14.25 23.00 -11.12
C VAL A 304 15.71 23.30 -11.49
N LYS A 305 15.96 24.16 -12.48
CA LYS A 305 17.32 24.54 -12.87
C LYS A 305 18.04 25.32 -11.77
N GLU A 306 17.36 26.23 -11.11
CA GLU A 306 17.91 27.11 -10.07
C GLU A 306 18.09 26.41 -8.71
N ALA A 307 17.24 25.44 -8.38
CA ALA A 307 17.25 24.75 -7.09
C ALA A 307 18.59 24.06 -6.77
N LYS A 308 19.00 24.09 -5.50
CA LYS A 308 20.17 23.39 -4.97
C LYS A 308 19.84 22.00 -4.46
N VAL A 309 18.64 21.82 -3.89
CA VAL A 309 18.12 20.54 -3.43
C VAL A 309 16.85 20.24 -4.21
N ILE A 310 16.80 19.10 -4.89
CA ILE A 310 15.61 18.65 -5.62
C ILE A 310 15.18 17.32 -5.03
N GLY A 311 13.92 17.21 -4.61
CA GLY A 311 13.29 15.97 -4.19
C GLY A 311 12.29 15.49 -5.24
N THR A 312 12.47 14.28 -5.77
CA THR A 312 11.53 13.69 -6.73
C THR A 312 11.59 12.17 -6.73
N THR A 313 10.71 11.48 -7.45
CA THR A 313 10.74 10.01 -7.55
C THR A 313 11.75 9.54 -8.58
N LEU A 314 12.21 8.28 -8.47
CA LEU A 314 13.06 7.63 -9.47
C LEU A 314 12.44 7.67 -10.87
N ALA A 315 11.13 7.44 -10.96
CA ALA A 315 10.37 7.49 -12.20
C ALA A 315 10.40 8.87 -12.85
N LYS A 316 10.09 9.92 -12.08
CA LYS A 316 10.11 11.30 -12.57
C LYS A 316 11.52 11.74 -12.95
N ALA A 317 12.54 11.35 -12.18
CA ALA A 317 13.93 11.63 -12.51
C ALA A 317 14.40 10.97 -13.81
N ALA A 318 13.95 9.75 -14.13
CA ALA A 318 14.32 9.06 -15.37
C ALA A 318 13.66 9.67 -16.62
N ASN A 319 12.47 10.26 -16.46
CA ASN A 319 11.67 10.82 -17.54
C ASN A 319 11.91 12.31 -17.80
N ASP A 320 12.46 13.04 -16.83
CA ASP A 320 12.58 14.49 -16.91
C ASP A 320 14.02 14.95 -17.18
N GLU A 321 14.24 15.50 -18.38
CA GLU A 321 15.53 15.98 -18.84
C GLU A 321 16.15 17.03 -17.93
N THR A 322 15.32 17.88 -17.33
CA THR A 322 15.77 18.92 -16.40
C THR A 322 16.40 18.36 -15.14
N VAL A 323 16.02 17.13 -14.77
CA VAL A 323 16.55 16.41 -13.62
C VAL A 323 17.78 15.61 -14.03
N TYR A 324 17.70 14.74 -15.05
CA TYR A 324 18.77 13.77 -15.34
C TYR A 324 19.99 14.35 -16.08
N GLN A 325 19.86 15.51 -16.73
CA GLN A 325 21.02 16.18 -17.37
C GLN A 325 21.82 17.06 -16.40
N LYS A 326 21.22 17.48 -15.29
CA LYS A 326 21.87 18.30 -14.27
C LYS A 326 22.95 17.46 -13.54
N GLU A 327 24.14 18.02 -13.35
CA GLU A 327 25.17 17.38 -12.52
C GLU A 327 24.95 17.71 -11.03
N TYR A 328 24.95 16.66 -10.20
CA TYR A 328 24.82 16.76 -8.75
C TYR A 328 26.13 16.37 -8.04
N ASP A 329 26.36 16.97 -6.87
CA ASP A 329 27.45 16.57 -5.98
C ASP A 329 27.11 15.27 -5.25
N LEU A 330 25.86 15.16 -4.78
CA LEU A 330 25.34 14.03 -4.02
C LEU A 330 23.96 13.61 -4.54
N VAL A 331 23.76 12.30 -4.69
CA VAL A 331 22.42 11.70 -4.79
C VAL A 331 22.14 10.95 -3.49
N ILE A 332 20.94 11.13 -2.95
CA ILE A 332 20.41 10.28 -1.88
C ILE A 332 19.25 9.50 -2.46
N LEU A 333 19.30 8.18 -2.34
CA LEU A 333 18.19 7.30 -2.66
C LEU A 333 17.65 6.69 -1.37
N ASP A 334 16.43 7.06 -0.98
CA ASP A 334 15.71 6.46 0.15
C ASP A 334 14.75 5.35 -0.33
N GLU A 335 14.43 4.40 0.55
CA GLU A 335 13.66 3.18 0.24
C GLU A 335 14.28 2.36 -0.93
N ALA A 336 15.61 2.35 -1.02
CA ALA A 336 16.34 1.70 -2.11
C ALA A 336 16.12 0.17 -2.18
N SER A 337 15.65 -0.46 -1.08
CA SER A 337 15.34 -1.89 -1.04
C SER A 337 14.13 -2.26 -1.90
N MET A 338 13.26 -1.30 -2.25
CA MET A 338 12.13 -1.53 -3.18
C MET A 338 12.45 -1.20 -4.63
N ALA A 339 13.57 -0.53 -4.91
CA ALA A 339 13.90 -0.08 -6.25
C ALA A 339 14.57 -1.21 -7.04
N TYR A 340 14.27 -1.31 -8.33
CA TYR A 340 15.02 -2.22 -9.21
C TYR A 340 16.49 -1.84 -9.22
N VAL A 341 17.38 -2.83 -9.25
CA VAL A 341 18.83 -2.62 -9.38
C VAL A 341 19.19 -1.64 -10.50
N PRO A 342 18.63 -1.75 -11.73
CA PRO A 342 18.87 -0.75 -12.77
C PRO A 342 18.42 0.68 -12.43
N GLN A 343 17.37 0.87 -11.62
CA GLN A 343 16.96 2.20 -11.18
C GLN A 343 17.98 2.80 -10.19
N VAL A 344 18.50 1.99 -9.27
CA VAL A 344 19.56 2.42 -8.35
C VAL A 344 20.85 2.75 -9.11
N ALA A 345 21.18 1.96 -10.13
CA ALA A 345 22.33 2.22 -11.01
C ALA A 345 22.16 3.52 -11.81
N PHE A 346 20.95 3.81 -12.30
CA PHE A 346 20.61 5.10 -12.91
C PHE A 346 20.85 6.25 -11.93
N ALA A 347 20.34 6.16 -10.70
CA ALA A 347 20.54 7.17 -9.67
C ALA A 347 22.04 7.41 -9.36
N ALA A 348 22.82 6.33 -9.23
CA ALA A 348 24.27 6.43 -9.01
C ALA A 348 25.03 7.10 -10.17
N ALA A 349 24.49 7.04 -11.39
CA ALA A 349 25.11 7.68 -12.54
C ALA A 349 25.00 9.22 -12.53
N LEU A 350 24.07 9.79 -11.75
CA LEU A 350 23.75 11.23 -11.75
C LEU A 350 24.73 12.07 -10.90
N ALA A 351 25.35 11.50 -9.86
CA ALA A 351 26.21 12.23 -8.92
C ALA A 351 27.60 11.65 -8.72
N LYS A 352 28.52 12.45 -8.15
CA LYS A 352 29.87 11.99 -7.77
C LYS A 352 29.84 11.03 -6.58
N HIS A 353 28.95 11.31 -5.62
CA HIS A 353 28.70 10.52 -4.43
C HIS A 353 27.24 10.08 -4.39
N ILE A 354 26.98 8.89 -3.86
CA ILE A 354 25.63 8.39 -3.61
C ILE A 354 25.48 7.82 -2.20
N ILE A 355 24.37 8.15 -1.55
CA ILE A 355 23.87 7.44 -0.37
C ILE A 355 22.70 6.55 -0.83
N VAL A 356 22.81 5.25 -0.58
CA VAL A 356 21.77 4.25 -0.85
C VAL A 356 21.19 3.82 0.49
N CYS A 357 20.02 4.33 0.84
CA CYS A 357 19.36 4.10 2.12
C CYS A 357 18.13 3.21 1.95
N GLY A 358 17.95 2.26 2.86
CA GLY A 358 16.82 1.36 2.86
C GLY A 358 16.93 0.31 3.95
N ASP A 359 16.04 -0.68 3.88
CA ASP A 359 16.05 -1.83 4.76
C ASP A 359 15.81 -3.11 3.95
N PHE A 360 16.89 -3.85 3.72
CA PHE A 360 16.85 -5.10 2.96
C PHE A 360 16.20 -6.27 3.74
N LYS A 361 15.79 -6.06 5.01
CA LYS A 361 14.90 -6.95 5.77
C LYS A 361 13.42 -6.56 5.67
N GLN A 362 13.08 -5.48 4.96
CA GLN A 362 11.71 -5.11 4.58
C GLN A 362 11.46 -5.45 3.09
N LEU A 363 10.35 -4.95 2.52
CA LEU A 363 9.85 -5.38 1.22
C LEU A 363 10.89 -5.22 0.09
N PRO A 364 11.06 -6.27 -0.76
CA PRO A 364 11.92 -6.22 -1.94
C PRO A 364 11.24 -5.45 -3.08
N PRO A 365 11.94 -5.25 -4.22
CA PRO A 365 11.30 -4.79 -5.44
C PRO A 365 10.31 -5.83 -5.96
N ILE A 366 9.20 -5.37 -6.55
CA ILE A 366 8.12 -6.23 -7.05
C ILE A 366 8.11 -6.21 -8.57
N ALA A 367 8.31 -7.39 -9.18
CA ALA A 367 8.19 -7.60 -10.62
C ALA A 367 7.32 -8.82 -10.92
N SER A 368 6.66 -8.86 -12.07
CA SER A 368 5.65 -9.87 -12.38
C SER A 368 6.19 -11.00 -13.25
N ALA A 369 7.12 -10.70 -14.16
CA ALA A 369 7.67 -11.69 -15.08
C ALA A 369 8.40 -12.83 -14.36
N ARG A 370 8.26 -14.02 -14.94
CA ARG A 370 8.87 -15.27 -14.47
C ARG A 370 10.07 -15.61 -15.33
N ASP A 371 11.19 -14.95 -15.04
CA ASP A 371 12.46 -15.17 -15.74
C ASP A 371 13.63 -15.06 -14.74
N SER A 372 14.75 -15.74 -15.02
CA SER A 372 15.92 -15.73 -14.16
C SER A 372 16.57 -14.35 -14.07
N LEU A 373 16.63 -13.58 -15.16
CA LEU A 373 17.15 -12.21 -15.17
C LEU A 373 16.23 -11.25 -14.43
N VAL A 374 14.91 -11.40 -14.58
CA VAL A 374 13.92 -10.61 -13.83
C VAL A 374 14.07 -10.90 -12.34
N LYS A 375 14.21 -12.18 -11.96
CA LYS A 375 14.45 -12.55 -10.56
C LYS A 375 15.74 -11.95 -10.03
N LEU A 376 16.81 -11.98 -10.81
CA LEU A 376 18.14 -11.50 -10.43
C LEU A 376 18.21 -9.97 -10.31
N TRP A 377 17.55 -9.24 -11.21
CA TRP A 377 17.76 -7.80 -11.36
C TRP A 377 16.57 -6.93 -10.96
N LEU A 378 15.36 -7.49 -10.94
CA LEU A 378 14.12 -6.76 -10.66
C LEU A 378 13.35 -7.30 -9.43
N LYS A 379 13.78 -8.41 -8.81
CA LYS A 379 13.19 -8.95 -7.56
C LYS A 379 14.17 -9.02 -6.39
N GLU A 380 15.46 -8.91 -6.66
CA GLU A 380 16.51 -8.84 -5.64
C GLU A 380 16.96 -7.38 -5.47
N ASP A 381 17.11 -6.95 -4.22
CA ASP A 381 17.46 -5.56 -3.92
C ASP A 381 18.96 -5.28 -4.09
N ILE A 382 19.31 -3.99 -4.22
CA ILE A 382 20.67 -3.54 -4.44
C ILE A 382 21.64 -3.92 -3.31
N PHE A 383 21.16 -4.09 -2.05
CA PHE A 383 22.03 -4.43 -0.93
C PHE A 383 22.55 -5.86 -1.06
N HIS A 384 21.70 -6.79 -1.48
CA HIS A 384 22.11 -8.16 -1.79
C HIS A 384 22.98 -8.20 -3.05
N ARG A 385 22.58 -7.50 -4.13
CA ARG A 385 23.35 -7.50 -5.39
C ARG A 385 24.74 -6.89 -5.29
N ALA A 386 24.93 -5.91 -4.40
CA ALA A 386 26.23 -5.29 -4.13
C ALA A 386 27.07 -6.08 -3.11
N GLY A 387 26.55 -7.19 -2.58
CA GLY A 387 27.22 -8.02 -1.57
C GLY A 387 27.24 -7.46 -0.15
N VAL A 388 26.64 -6.28 0.09
CA VAL A 388 26.70 -5.62 1.40
C VAL A 388 25.74 -6.24 2.42
N ALA A 389 24.64 -6.84 1.97
CA ALA A 389 23.71 -7.57 2.85
C ALA A 389 24.28 -8.95 3.27
N GLN A 390 25.04 -9.61 2.39
CA GLN A 390 25.61 -10.94 2.66
C GLN A 390 26.58 -10.91 3.85
N SER A 391 27.42 -9.87 3.96
CA SER A 391 28.33 -9.72 5.10
C SER A 391 27.59 -9.73 6.45
N VAL A 392 26.37 -9.18 6.49
CA VAL A 392 25.54 -9.14 7.72
C VAL A 392 25.06 -10.54 8.10
N GLU A 393 24.77 -11.39 7.12
CA GLU A 393 24.41 -12.80 7.33
C GLU A 393 25.60 -13.60 7.85
N GLU A 394 26.82 -13.20 7.48
CA GLU A 394 28.10 -13.75 7.96
C GLU A 394 28.52 -13.16 9.33
N GLY A 395 27.74 -12.21 9.88
CA GLY A 395 27.98 -11.60 11.19
C GLY A 395 28.86 -10.35 11.20
N GLU A 396 29.27 -9.85 10.03
CA GLU A 396 30.12 -8.66 9.88
C GLU A 396 29.41 -7.49 9.19
N LEU A 397 29.79 -6.26 9.50
CA LEU A 397 29.30 -5.08 8.78
C LEU A 397 30.28 -4.73 7.66
N HIS A 398 29.78 -4.76 6.42
CA HIS A 398 30.57 -4.33 5.26
C HIS A 398 31.08 -2.88 5.47
N PRO A 399 32.33 -2.52 5.09
CA PRO A 399 32.91 -1.19 5.37
C PRO A 399 32.09 -0.01 4.84
N HIS A 400 31.42 -0.19 3.69
CA HIS A 400 30.53 0.82 3.08
C HIS A 400 29.08 0.77 3.58
N LEU A 401 28.74 -0.15 4.51
CA LEU A 401 27.43 -0.25 5.12
C LEU A 401 27.42 0.46 6.48
N PHE A 402 26.63 1.52 6.57
CA PHE A 402 26.39 2.27 7.81
C PHE A 402 25.06 1.86 8.42
N LEU A 403 25.08 1.24 9.60
CA LEU A 403 23.90 0.79 10.33
C LEU A 403 23.41 1.84 11.33
N LEU A 404 22.12 2.17 11.28
CA LEU A 404 21.44 2.90 12.35
C LEU A 404 20.96 1.91 13.43
N LYS A 405 21.55 1.97 14.62
CA LYS A 405 21.45 0.91 15.64
C LYS A 405 20.32 1.05 16.67
N GLU A 406 19.68 2.21 16.77
CA GLU A 406 18.72 2.50 17.86
C GLU A 406 17.34 2.89 17.34
N GLN A 407 16.32 2.07 17.63
CA GLN A 407 14.93 2.34 17.26
C GLN A 407 14.19 3.17 18.32
N ARG A 408 13.27 4.05 17.88
CA ARG A 408 12.47 4.97 18.71
C ARG A 408 10.96 4.88 18.43
N ARG A 409 10.52 3.83 17.73
CA ARG A 409 9.12 3.62 17.31
C ARG A 409 8.39 2.68 18.24
N MET A 410 8.84 1.42 18.32
CA MET A 410 8.11 0.32 18.94
C MET A 410 8.35 0.27 20.44
N HIS A 411 7.32 -0.05 21.22
CA HIS A 411 7.47 -0.49 22.60
C HIS A 411 8.40 -1.73 22.67
N PRO A 412 9.25 -1.88 23.71
CA PRO A 412 10.22 -2.99 23.81
C PRO A 412 9.61 -4.39 23.65
N ASP A 413 8.43 -4.64 24.22
CA ASP A 413 7.75 -5.94 24.08
C ASP A 413 7.34 -6.28 22.63
N ILE A 414 7.25 -5.28 21.75
CA ILE A 414 6.96 -5.44 20.32
C ILE A 414 8.26 -5.62 19.55
N SER A 415 9.26 -4.76 19.80
CA SER A 415 10.54 -4.81 19.09
C SER A 415 11.38 -6.03 19.47
N ALA A 416 11.19 -6.61 20.66
CA ALA A 416 11.95 -7.77 21.13
C ALA A 416 11.98 -8.92 20.11
N PHE A 417 10.85 -9.23 19.48
CA PHE A 417 10.78 -10.26 18.44
C PHE A 417 11.63 -9.91 17.21
N THR A 418 11.41 -8.72 16.63
CA THR A 418 12.06 -8.33 15.37
C THR A 418 13.55 -8.08 15.56
N ASN A 419 13.94 -7.43 16.66
CA ASN A 419 15.35 -7.23 17.03
C ASN A 419 16.09 -8.56 17.08
N ARG A 420 15.51 -9.58 17.73
CA ARG A 420 16.14 -10.90 17.88
C ARG A 420 16.12 -11.73 16.60
N VAL A 421 14.96 -11.86 15.95
CA VAL A 421 14.73 -12.86 14.89
C VAL A 421 15.04 -12.31 13.50
N VAL A 422 14.77 -11.02 13.24
CA VAL A 422 14.92 -10.41 11.90
C VAL A 422 16.23 -9.62 11.79
N TYR A 423 16.58 -8.88 12.85
CA TYR A 423 17.75 -7.99 12.86
C TYR A 423 18.95 -8.55 13.62
N ASN A 424 18.92 -9.82 14.07
CA ASN A 424 20.04 -10.51 14.73
C ASN A 424 20.70 -9.71 15.87
N ASN A 425 19.92 -8.95 16.63
CA ASN A 425 20.35 -8.05 17.71
C ASN A 425 21.29 -6.90 17.28
N PHE A 426 21.42 -6.61 15.99
CA PHE A 426 22.13 -5.43 15.51
C PHE A 426 21.42 -4.11 15.85
N VAL A 427 20.13 -4.18 16.18
CA VAL A 427 19.27 -3.05 16.52
C VAL A 427 18.78 -3.22 17.94
N GLY A 428 18.82 -2.13 18.72
CA GLY A 428 18.27 -2.06 20.06
C GLY A 428 17.30 -0.90 20.23
N ASP A 429 16.70 -0.83 21.40
CA ASP A 429 15.72 0.18 21.75
C ASP A 429 16.39 1.40 22.38
N HIS A 430 16.04 2.59 21.90
CA HIS A 430 16.43 3.80 22.60
C HIS A 430 15.67 3.90 23.93
N LYS A 431 16.36 4.29 25.02
CA LYS A 431 15.80 4.33 26.38
C LYS A 431 14.49 5.13 26.51
N SER A 432 14.31 6.15 25.68
CA SER A 432 13.07 6.97 25.71
C SER A 432 11.83 6.23 25.21
N VAL A 433 11.98 5.12 24.48
CA VAL A 433 10.85 4.51 23.77
C VAL A 433 9.83 3.92 24.73
N ALA A 434 10.27 3.24 25.79
CA ALA A 434 9.39 2.68 26.82
C ALA A 434 8.45 3.75 27.40
N ILE A 435 9.00 4.89 27.80
CA ILE A 435 8.24 6.03 28.35
C ILE A 435 7.30 6.61 27.28
N SER A 436 7.78 6.84 26.06
CA SER A 436 6.98 7.46 25.00
C SER A 436 5.83 6.60 24.47
N ARG A 437 5.75 5.33 24.87
CA ARG A 437 4.72 4.37 24.44
C ARG A 437 3.82 3.88 25.57
N GLU A 438 4.09 4.31 26.80
CA GLU A 438 3.32 3.92 27.98
C GLU A 438 1.83 4.23 27.83
N GLY A 439 1.47 5.45 27.44
CA GLY A 439 0.06 5.82 27.25
C GLY A 439 -0.69 4.94 26.23
N ILE A 440 -0.03 4.52 25.15
CA ILE A 440 -0.63 3.63 24.14
C ILE A 440 -0.73 2.19 24.67
N MET A 441 0.28 1.72 25.41
CA MET A 441 0.32 0.38 26.00
C MET A 441 -0.77 0.20 27.07
N LEU A 442 -1.04 1.25 27.86
CA LEU A 442 -2.09 1.29 28.88
C LEU A 442 -3.51 1.33 28.31
N ALA A 443 -3.69 1.80 27.07
CA ALA A 443 -5.01 1.90 26.43
C ALA A 443 -5.59 0.52 26.07
N GLU A 444 -6.89 0.49 25.76
CA GLU A 444 -7.57 -0.70 25.22
C GLU A 444 -7.23 -0.94 23.72
N PRO A 445 -7.46 -2.14 23.18
CA PRO A 445 -7.80 -3.39 23.88
C PRO A 445 -6.62 -3.96 24.65
N PHE A 446 -6.89 -4.76 25.66
CA PHE A 446 -5.90 -5.43 26.50
C PHE A 446 -4.98 -4.41 27.19
N ALA A 447 -5.59 -3.56 28.02
CA ALA A 447 -4.86 -2.59 28.84
C ALA A 447 -3.66 -3.24 29.56
N ASN A 448 -2.54 -2.51 29.62
CA ASN A 448 -1.25 -2.97 30.17
C ASN A 448 -0.50 -4.01 29.32
N ARG A 449 -0.89 -4.22 28.05
CA ARG A 449 -0.17 -5.09 27.11
C ARG A 449 0.18 -4.33 25.84
N ALA A 450 1.47 -4.28 25.52
CA ALA A 450 1.94 -3.72 24.25
C ALA A 450 1.86 -4.73 23.10
N ALA A 451 1.88 -6.03 23.40
CA ALA A 451 1.73 -7.09 22.43
C ALA A 451 0.73 -8.15 22.92
N ALA A 452 -0.17 -8.59 22.04
CA ALA A 452 -1.16 -9.62 22.31
C ALA A 452 -1.31 -10.57 21.11
N LEU A 453 -1.55 -11.85 21.40
CA LEU A 453 -1.89 -12.89 20.44
C LEU A 453 -3.33 -13.34 20.70
N LEU A 454 -4.27 -12.87 19.90
CA LEU A 454 -5.66 -13.32 19.93
C LEU A 454 -5.78 -14.66 19.20
N ASP A 455 -5.87 -15.73 19.97
CA ASP A 455 -6.00 -17.09 19.46
C ASP A 455 -7.45 -17.39 19.06
N THR A 456 -7.63 -17.71 17.78
CA THR A 456 -8.91 -18.12 17.21
C THR A 456 -8.99 -19.64 17.01
N SER A 457 -8.04 -20.40 17.55
CA SER A 457 -8.17 -21.84 17.59
C SER A 457 -9.48 -22.22 18.29
N LEU A 458 -10.07 -23.34 17.87
CA LEU A 458 -11.34 -23.85 18.42
C LEU A 458 -12.56 -22.94 18.19
N ALA A 459 -12.44 -21.89 17.37
CA ALA A 459 -13.55 -21.05 16.96
C ALA A 459 -14.47 -21.76 15.97
N GLY A 460 -13.90 -22.53 15.04
CA GLY A 460 -14.59 -23.22 13.94
C GLY A 460 -13.77 -23.14 12.66
N GLU A 461 -14.31 -23.66 11.55
CA GLU A 461 -13.62 -23.71 10.25
C GLU A 461 -14.09 -22.57 9.32
N TYR A 462 -13.65 -21.33 9.57
CA TYR A 462 -14.16 -20.12 8.92
C TYR A 462 -13.35 -19.61 7.71
N CYS A 463 -12.21 -20.22 7.37
CA CYS A 463 -11.36 -19.72 6.28
C CYS A 463 -11.80 -20.25 4.90
N ILE A 464 -12.28 -19.37 4.03
CA ILE A 464 -12.69 -19.71 2.66
C ILE A 464 -11.78 -19.07 1.61
N THR A 465 -11.90 -19.59 0.39
CA THR A 465 -11.25 -19.03 -0.79
C THR A 465 -12.31 -18.26 -1.59
N GLU A 466 -12.08 -16.97 -1.80
CA GLU A 466 -12.95 -16.10 -2.61
C GLU A 466 -13.07 -16.64 -4.04
N ARG A 467 -14.28 -16.62 -4.60
CA ARG A 467 -14.55 -17.24 -5.91
C ARG A 467 -13.87 -16.56 -7.08
N THR A 468 -13.77 -15.24 -7.06
CA THR A 468 -13.27 -14.41 -8.19
C THR A 468 -11.74 -14.32 -8.19
N SER A 469 -11.14 -13.94 -7.06
CA SER A 469 -9.69 -13.70 -6.97
C SER A 469 -8.88 -14.93 -6.55
N HIS A 470 -9.56 -15.97 -6.03
CA HIS A 470 -8.94 -17.10 -5.33
C HIS A 470 -8.06 -16.69 -4.13
N SER A 471 -8.25 -15.47 -3.60
CA SER A 471 -7.62 -15.03 -2.35
C SER A 471 -8.35 -15.64 -1.15
N ARG A 472 -7.71 -15.63 0.02
CA ARG A 472 -8.31 -16.17 1.25
C ARG A 472 -9.02 -15.07 2.03
N MET A 473 -10.12 -15.45 2.68
CA MET A 473 -10.83 -14.62 3.65
C MET A 473 -11.31 -15.47 4.84
N ASN A 474 -11.53 -14.83 5.97
CA ASN A 474 -12.00 -15.44 7.22
C ASN A 474 -12.91 -14.46 7.95
N VAL A 475 -14.22 -14.68 7.83
CA VAL A 475 -15.23 -13.75 8.36
C VAL A 475 -15.23 -13.72 9.89
N TRP A 476 -14.91 -14.84 10.56
CA TRP A 476 -14.82 -14.85 12.02
C TRP A 476 -13.66 -13.99 12.54
N GLN A 477 -12.47 -14.16 11.97
CA GLN A 477 -11.32 -13.32 12.29
C GLN A 477 -11.54 -11.85 11.89
N LEU A 478 -12.27 -11.61 10.80
CA LEU A 478 -12.67 -10.25 10.39
C LEU A 478 -13.50 -9.57 11.49
N LEU A 479 -14.57 -10.22 11.98
CA LEU A 479 -15.43 -9.61 13.01
C LEU A 479 -14.68 -9.41 14.33
N LEU A 480 -13.84 -10.37 14.73
CA LEU A 480 -12.97 -10.21 15.91
C LEU A 480 -12.02 -9.03 15.75
N SER A 481 -11.42 -8.89 14.57
CA SER A 481 -10.52 -7.78 14.26
C SER A 481 -11.25 -6.44 14.26
N PHE A 482 -12.46 -6.38 13.72
CA PHE A 482 -13.29 -5.17 13.82
C PHE A 482 -13.64 -4.86 15.28
N GLN A 483 -13.99 -5.86 16.09
CA GLN A 483 -14.23 -5.66 17.52
C GLN A 483 -12.98 -5.10 18.24
N LEU A 484 -11.78 -5.55 17.88
CA LEU A 484 -10.53 -4.98 18.41
C LEU A 484 -10.34 -3.51 18.00
N ILE A 485 -10.67 -3.14 16.75
CA ILE A 485 -10.67 -1.75 16.30
C ILE A 485 -11.66 -0.94 17.13
N HIS A 486 -12.85 -1.49 17.39
CA HIS A 486 -13.89 -0.83 18.16
C HIS A 486 -13.47 -0.58 19.61
N GLU A 487 -12.94 -1.59 20.30
CA GLU A 487 -12.41 -1.44 21.66
C GLU A 487 -11.30 -0.39 21.71
N ALA A 488 -10.39 -0.39 20.73
CA ALA A 488 -9.32 0.59 20.65
C ALA A 488 -9.85 2.01 20.48
N TYR A 489 -10.80 2.20 19.56
CA TYR A 489 -11.38 3.50 19.27
C TYR A 489 -12.17 4.04 20.48
N VAL A 490 -13.01 3.22 21.11
CA VAL A 490 -13.73 3.62 22.33
C VAL A 490 -12.76 3.87 23.48
N GLY A 491 -11.68 3.10 23.57
CA GLY A 491 -10.55 3.29 24.50
C GLY A 491 -9.68 4.52 24.22
N GLY A 492 -10.02 5.35 23.22
CA GLY A 492 -9.37 6.63 22.93
C GLY A 492 -8.28 6.58 21.86
N SER A 493 -7.97 5.41 21.30
CA SER A 493 -7.03 5.32 20.18
C SER A 493 -7.61 6.01 18.94
N ARG A 494 -6.77 6.81 18.27
CA ARG A 494 -7.16 7.53 17.04
C ARG A 494 -6.26 7.17 15.85
N SER A 495 -5.30 6.27 16.03
CA SER A 495 -4.38 5.81 14.98
C SER A 495 -4.29 4.29 15.00
N ILE A 496 -5.13 3.65 14.16
CA ILE A 496 -5.34 2.20 14.16
C ILE A 496 -5.11 1.66 12.75
N GLY A 497 -4.26 0.65 12.62
CA GLY A 497 -4.04 -0.06 11.36
C GLY A 497 -4.52 -1.51 11.45
N TYR A 498 -5.30 -1.96 10.48
CA TYR A 498 -5.59 -3.36 10.25
C TYR A 498 -4.82 -3.86 9.02
N VAL A 499 -4.02 -4.89 9.21
CA VAL A 499 -3.21 -5.48 8.14
C VAL A 499 -3.47 -6.98 8.00
N ALA A 500 -3.78 -7.38 6.77
CA ALA A 500 -3.93 -8.78 6.39
C ALA A 500 -3.06 -9.10 5.15
N PRO A 501 -2.51 -10.31 5.03
CA PRO A 501 -1.69 -10.68 3.87
C PRO A 501 -2.55 -10.81 2.58
N TYR A 502 -3.82 -11.20 2.72
CA TYR A 502 -4.73 -11.45 1.60
C TYR A 502 -5.54 -10.22 1.24
N ARG A 503 -5.60 -9.93 -0.07
CA ARG A 503 -6.32 -8.77 -0.61
C ARG A 503 -7.82 -8.85 -0.32
N ALA A 504 -8.45 -10.01 -0.51
CA ALA A 504 -9.88 -10.18 -0.24
C ALA A 504 -10.23 -9.88 1.22
N GLN A 505 -9.44 -10.36 2.18
CA GLN A 505 -9.64 -10.04 3.59
C GLN A 505 -9.49 -8.53 3.87
N ALA A 506 -8.46 -7.89 3.29
CA ALA A 506 -8.22 -6.46 3.51
C ALA A 506 -9.34 -5.60 2.92
N GLU A 507 -9.82 -5.93 1.70
CA GLU A 507 -10.93 -5.24 1.05
C GLU A 507 -12.26 -5.48 1.78
N LEU A 508 -12.47 -6.68 2.32
CA LEU A 508 -13.65 -6.99 3.13
C LEU A 508 -13.68 -6.17 4.42
N MET A 509 -12.53 -5.98 5.09
CA MET A 509 -12.46 -5.10 6.27
C MET A 509 -12.71 -3.64 5.90
N GLU A 510 -12.18 -3.18 4.77
CA GLU A 510 -12.42 -1.80 4.32
C GLU A 510 -13.91 -1.55 4.08
N LYS A 511 -14.62 -2.47 3.41
CA LYS A 511 -16.08 -2.42 3.24
C LYS A 511 -16.83 -2.40 4.58
N LEU A 512 -16.39 -3.21 5.55
CA LEU A 512 -17.00 -3.25 6.89
C LEU A 512 -16.78 -1.92 7.65
N LEU A 513 -15.60 -1.31 7.52
CA LEU A 513 -15.31 0.00 8.08
C LEU A 513 -16.09 1.11 7.37
N ASP A 514 -16.34 0.99 6.07
CA ASP A 514 -17.24 1.88 5.31
C ASP A 514 -18.67 1.84 5.84
N ASP A 515 -19.20 0.66 6.16
CA ASP A 515 -20.57 0.52 6.67
C ASP A 515 -20.72 0.92 8.16
N LEU A 516 -19.81 0.43 9.01
CA LEU A 516 -19.96 0.60 10.46
C LEU A 516 -19.28 1.86 10.99
N TYR A 517 -18.18 2.31 10.37
CA TYR A 517 -17.24 3.32 10.89
C TYR A 517 -17.01 4.51 9.94
N GLU A 518 -18.03 4.87 9.14
CA GLU A 518 -17.98 6.05 8.26
C GLU A 518 -17.67 7.34 9.03
N LYS A 519 -18.33 7.56 10.17
CA LYS A 519 -18.19 8.79 10.97
C LYS A 519 -16.90 8.81 11.78
N GLU A 520 -16.55 7.69 12.38
CA GLU A 520 -15.38 7.51 13.23
C GLU A 520 -14.10 7.78 12.43
N ARG A 521 -14.05 7.33 11.17
CA ARG A 521 -12.92 7.59 10.25
C ARG A 521 -12.76 9.05 9.83
N GLN A 522 -13.73 9.92 10.11
CA GLN A 522 -13.56 11.37 9.92
C GLN A 522 -12.75 12.01 11.07
N THR A 523 -12.70 11.34 12.22
CA THR A 523 -12.06 11.86 13.45
C THR A 523 -10.86 11.03 13.91
N ALA A 524 -10.61 9.90 13.26
CA ALA A 524 -9.51 8.98 13.53
C ALA A 524 -8.90 8.40 12.25
N ASP A 525 -7.60 8.19 12.27
CA ASP A 525 -6.84 7.52 11.20
C ASP A 525 -6.93 6.00 11.38
N ILE A 526 -8.02 5.42 10.85
CA ILE A 526 -8.28 3.97 10.83
C ILE A 526 -8.18 3.47 9.39
N ILE A 527 -7.23 2.58 9.12
CA ILE A 527 -6.99 2.05 7.76
C ILE A 527 -6.96 0.53 7.77
N ALA A 528 -7.64 -0.11 6.82
CA ALA A 528 -7.49 -1.52 6.51
C ALA A 528 -6.77 -1.71 5.16
N ALA A 529 -5.69 -2.49 5.15
CA ALA A 529 -4.98 -2.77 3.90
C ALA A 529 -4.10 -4.02 3.94
N THR A 530 -3.55 -4.38 2.78
CA THR A 530 -2.43 -5.33 2.73
C THR A 530 -1.13 -4.67 3.18
N VAL A 531 -0.15 -5.49 3.59
CA VAL A 531 1.16 -5.05 4.12
C VAL A 531 1.82 -3.97 3.26
N HIS A 532 1.74 -4.08 1.93
CA HIS A 532 2.36 -3.14 0.99
C HIS A 532 1.89 -1.69 1.16
N ARG A 533 0.62 -1.45 1.50
CA ARG A 533 0.09 -0.09 1.67
C ARG A 533 0.52 0.57 2.97
N PHE A 534 0.98 -0.21 3.96
CA PHE A 534 1.49 0.33 5.22
C PHE A 534 2.98 0.69 5.16
N GLN A 535 3.65 0.47 4.02
CA GLN A 535 5.04 0.86 3.91
C GLN A 535 5.21 2.37 4.04
N GLY A 536 6.20 2.79 4.82
CA GLY A 536 6.44 4.21 5.11
C GLY A 536 5.48 4.85 6.12
N SER A 537 4.39 4.17 6.50
CA SER A 537 3.48 4.64 7.55
C SER A 537 3.73 3.95 8.89
N GLU A 538 3.10 4.47 9.94
CA GLU A 538 3.11 3.92 11.30
C GLU A 538 1.78 4.22 11.98
N ARG A 539 1.38 3.37 12.92
CA ARG A 539 0.14 3.51 13.70
C ARG A 539 0.40 3.30 15.18
N GLU A 540 -0.40 3.92 16.03
CA GLU A 540 -0.32 3.70 17.47
C GLU A 540 -0.60 2.23 17.80
N MET A 541 -1.67 1.70 17.19
CA MET A 541 -2.06 0.31 17.25
C MET A 541 -2.05 -0.35 15.87
N MET A 542 -1.55 -1.58 15.78
CA MET A 542 -1.68 -2.43 14.60
C MET A 542 -2.34 -3.76 14.97
N ILE A 543 -3.28 -4.19 14.14
CA ILE A 543 -3.88 -5.53 14.16
C ILE A 543 -3.34 -6.28 12.94
N PHE A 544 -2.62 -7.37 13.17
CA PHE A 544 -2.18 -8.28 12.12
C PHE A 544 -3.05 -9.53 12.11
N ASP A 545 -3.93 -9.62 11.11
CA ASP A 545 -4.78 -10.79 10.88
C ASP A 545 -4.11 -11.76 9.91
N THR A 546 -3.81 -12.97 10.37
CA THR A 546 -3.18 -14.01 9.53
C THR A 546 -4.15 -14.67 8.56
N VAL A 547 -5.46 -14.62 8.80
CA VAL A 547 -6.56 -15.18 7.99
C VAL A 547 -6.58 -16.71 7.92
N ASP A 548 -5.41 -17.31 7.70
CA ASP A 548 -5.16 -18.73 7.56
C ASP A 548 -5.65 -19.51 8.79
N SER A 549 -6.67 -20.34 8.55
CA SER A 549 -7.18 -21.31 9.51
C SER A 549 -7.82 -22.48 8.76
N TYR A 550 -8.41 -23.42 9.50
CA TYR A 550 -9.18 -24.51 8.91
C TYR A 550 -10.39 -23.98 8.12
N PRO A 551 -10.83 -24.69 7.06
CA PRO A 551 -10.43 -26.03 6.60
C PRO A 551 -9.27 -26.03 5.59
N GLN A 552 -8.48 -24.96 5.49
CA GLN A 552 -7.32 -24.97 4.59
C GLN A 552 -6.38 -26.14 4.96
N ASN A 553 -5.77 -26.79 3.97
CA ASN A 553 -4.86 -27.93 4.24
C ASN A 553 -3.39 -27.51 4.35
N ARG A 554 -3.08 -26.24 4.05
CA ARG A 554 -1.74 -25.68 4.09
C ARG A 554 -1.78 -24.18 4.35
N ALA A 555 -0.76 -23.68 5.04
CA ALA A 555 -0.53 -22.26 5.14
C ALA A 555 -0.17 -21.66 3.77
N GLY A 556 -0.62 -20.44 3.51
CA GLY A 556 -0.44 -19.76 2.23
C GLY A 556 0.98 -19.23 2.06
N MET A 557 1.38 -19.07 0.79
CA MET A 557 2.75 -18.65 0.45
C MET A 557 3.09 -17.23 0.92
N LEU A 558 2.10 -16.38 1.18
CA LEU A 558 2.33 -15.04 1.74
C LEU A 558 2.84 -15.10 3.18
N LEU A 559 2.54 -16.18 3.90
CA LEU A 559 2.94 -16.40 5.30
C LEU A 559 4.09 -17.40 5.47
N THR A 560 4.37 -18.23 4.46
CA THR A 560 5.43 -19.24 4.55
C THR A 560 6.46 -19.22 3.42
N GLY A 561 6.23 -18.41 2.38
CA GLY A 561 7.12 -18.25 1.23
C GLY A 561 8.43 -17.54 1.59
N ARG A 562 9.30 -17.36 0.60
CA ARG A 562 10.61 -16.71 0.80
C ARG A 562 10.49 -15.28 1.31
N GLU A 563 9.49 -14.55 0.81
CA GLU A 563 9.25 -13.14 1.18
C GLU A 563 8.39 -12.97 2.45
N SER A 564 7.95 -14.07 3.07
CA SER A 564 7.04 -14.00 4.23
C SER A 564 7.66 -13.32 5.44
N GLU A 565 8.97 -13.51 5.67
CA GLU A 565 9.71 -12.81 6.73
C GLU A 565 9.58 -11.29 6.59
N ARG A 566 9.81 -10.77 5.37
CA ARG A 566 9.75 -9.33 5.07
C ARG A 566 8.34 -8.78 5.25
N LEU A 567 7.30 -9.54 4.84
CA LEU A 567 5.90 -9.16 5.03
C LEU A 567 5.52 -9.07 6.52
N ILE A 568 5.86 -10.10 7.29
CA ILE A 568 5.58 -10.15 8.74
C ILE A 568 6.38 -9.07 9.47
N ASN A 569 7.65 -8.88 9.11
CA ASN A 569 8.49 -7.82 9.66
C ASN A 569 7.87 -6.44 9.41
N VAL A 570 7.38 -6.15 8.20
CA VAL A 570 6.69 -4.89 7.94
C VAL A 570 5.46 -4.77 8.82
N ALA A 571 4.57 -5.77 8.85
CA ALA A 571 3.34 -5.75 9.65
C ALA A 571 3.59 -5.40 11.13
N ILE A 572 4.57 -6.04 11.76
CA ILE A 572 4.94 -5.77 13.16
C ILE A 572 5.52 -4.36 13.32
N THR A 573 6.44 -3.97 12.44
CA THR A 573 7.24 -2.76 12.60
C THR A 573 6.53 -1.46 12.22
N ARG A 574 5.26 -1.53 11.80
CA ARG A 574 4.38 -0.36 11.67
C ARG A 574 3.84 0.12 13.01
N THR A 575 3.92 -0.74 14.04
CA THR A 575 3.32 -0.48 15.34
C THR A 575 4.18 0.46 16.19
N LYS A 576 3.54 1.38 16.91
CA LYS A 576 4.21 2.16 17.97
C LYS A 576 4.07 1.51 19.34
N GLY A 577 2.85 1.37 19.85
CA GLY A 577 2.63 1.02 21.25
C GLY A 577 1.77 -0.21 21.50
N LYS A 578 0.96 -0.65 20.53
CA LYS A 578 0.08 -1.81 20.72
C LYS A 578 -0.05 -2.69 19.47
N PHE A 579 0.45 -3.91 19.54
CA PHE A 579 0.41 -4.90 18.46
C PHE A 579 -0.53 -6.05 18.84
N VAL A 580 -1.57 -6.30 18.05
CA VAL A 580 -2.48 -7.43 18.24
C VAL A 580 -2.38 -8.36 17.04
N HIS A 581 -2.00 -9.60 17.29
CA HIS A 581 -1.89 -10.65 16.26
C HIS A 581 -3.11 -11.58 16.37
N VAL A 582 -3.93 -11.65 15.32
CA VAL A 582 -5.10 -12.53 15.25
C VAL A 582 -4.72 -13.77 14.44
N CYS A 583 -4.84 -14.95 15.07
CA CYS A 583 -4.30 -16.18 14.49
C CYS A 583 -4.98 -17.45 15.02
N ASP A 584 -5.17 -18.45 14.16
CA ASP A 584 -5.44 -19.81 14.61
C ASP A 584 -4.11 -20.50 14.95
N THR A 585 -3.78 -20.52 16.24
CA THR A 585 -2.50 -21.07 16.71
C THR A 585 -2.39 -22.58 16.46
N SER A 586 -3.50 -23.31 16.48
CA SER A 586 -3.55 -24.75 16.18
C SER A 586 -3.21 -25.03 14.72
N PHE A 587 -3.78 -24.22 13.81
CA PHE A 587 -3.46 -24.28 12.39
C PHE A 587 -1.98 -23.99 12.12
N VAL A 588 -1.46 -22.88 12.67
CA VAL A 588 -0.04 -22.51 12.49
C VAL A 588 0.88 -23.59 13.07
N ASN A 589 0.56 -24.12 14.26
CA ASN A 589 1.37 -25.14 14.88
C ASN A 589 1.47 -26.43 14.06
N LYS A 590 0.40 -26.79 13.35
CA LYS A 590 0.33 -27.99 12.52
C LYS A 590 0.89 -27.79 11.10
N HIS A 591 0.63 -26.63 10.49
CA HIS A 591 0.89 -26.41 9.06
C HIS A 591 2.07 -25.49 8.75
N VAL A 592 2.73 -24.91 9.76
CA VAL A 592 3.89 -24.01 9.60
C VAL A 592 5.10 -24.55 10.36
N TYR A 593 6.20 -24.77 9.62
CA TYR A 593 7.48 -25.23 10.17
C TYR A 593 8.09 -24.23 11.17
N ARG A 594 8.78 -24.73 12.20
CA ARG A 594 9.45 -23.91 13.24
C ARG A 594 10.51 -22.93 12.73
N SER A 595 11.08 -23.19 11.55
CA SER A 595 12.03 -22.29 10.91
C SER A 595 11.38 -21.07 10.24
N LYS A 596 10.05 -21.02 10.14
CA LYS A 596 9.34 -19.91 9.51
C LYS A 596 9.05 -18.81 10.53
N THR A 597 9.21 -17.56 10.10
CA THR A 597 9.03 -16.35 10.91
C THR A 597 7.65 -16.30 11.59
N LEU A 598 6.57 -16.71 10.89
CA LEU A 598 5.24 -16.75 11.50
C LEU A 598 5.18 -17.71 12.70
N ARG A 599 5.78 -18.89 12.57
CA ARG A 599 5.81 -19.86 13.67
C ARG A 599 6.67 -19.35 14.82
N GLN A 600 7.82 -18.75 14.52
CA GLN A 600 8.68 -18.13 15.52
C GLN A 600 7.98 -16.98 16.25
N LEU A 601 7.14 -16.19 15.57
CA LEU A 601 6.35 -15.12 16.17
C LEU A 601 5.33 -15.70 17.15
N VAL A 602 4.53 -16.68 16.72
CA VAL A 602 3.55 -17.34 17.60
C VAL A 602 4.23 -17.96 18.82
N ASP A 603 5.33 -18.71 18.62
CA ASP A 603 6.09 -19.32 19.72
C ASP A 603 6.66 -18.26 20.67
N HIS A 604 7.16 -17.13 20.15
CA HIS A 604 7.64 -15.99 20.96
C HIS A 604 6.51 -15.37 21.80
N GLN A 605 5.33 -15.13 21.22
CA GLN A 605 4.22 -14.52 21.95
C GLN A 605 3.67 -15.46 23.04
N ILE A 606 3.62 -16.77 22.77
CA ILE A 606 3.23 -17.78 23.77
C ILE A 606 4.25 -17.83 24.93
N GLN A 607 5.56 -17.81 24.62
CA GLN A 607 6.62 -17.83 25.63
C GLN A 607 6.64 -16.61 26.55
N ASN A 608 6.07 -15.48 26.11
CA ASN A 608 5.99 -14.24 26.88
C ASN A 608 4.59 -13.99 27.46
N ASP A 609 3.75 -15.03 27.56
CA ASP A 609 2.38 -14.96 28.14
C ASP A 609 1.47 -13.91 27.48
N GLN A 610 1.64 -13.69 26.17
CA GLN A 610 0.88 -12.68 25.41
C GLN A 610 -0.43 -13.22 24.82
N ILE A 611 -0.77 -14.49 25.06
CA ILE A 611 -1.96 -15.13 24.50
C ILE A 611 -3.25 -14.61 25.15
N VAL A 612 -4.28 -14.42 24.31
CA VAL A 612 -5.67 -14.16 24.66
C VAL A 612 -6.49 -15.23 23.96
N SER A 613 -7.23 -16.03 24.70
CA SER A 613 -7.94 -17.18 24.14
C SER A 613 -9.39 -16.85 23.81
N LYS A 614 -10.03 -17.70 22.99
CA LYS A 614 -11.48 -17.66 22.77
C LYS A 614 -12.29 -17.67 24.09
N LYS A 615 -11.78 -18.31 25.14
CA LYS A 615 -12.45 -18.36 26.46
C LYS A 615 -12.56 -17.01 27.14
N ASP A 616 -11.78 -16.04 26.68
CA ASP A 616 -11.76 -14.68 27.21
C ASP A 616 -12.71 -13.74 26.45
N ILE A 617 -13.33 -14.20 25.34
CA ILE A 617 -14.40 -13.46 24.67
C ILE A 617 -15.57 -13.30 25.65
N GLY A 618 -16.00 -12.05 25.85
CA GLY A 618 -16.95 -11.63 26.90
C GLY A 618 -16.27 -11.05 28.15
N LYS A 619 -14.95 -11.25 28.32
CA LYS A 619 -14.13 -10.51 29.30
C LYS A 619 -13.38 -9.34 28.67
N TRP A 620 -12.88 -9.53 27.43
CA TRP A 620 -12.15 -8.46 26.72
C TRP A 620 -13.03 -7.64 25.78
N VAL A 621 -14.22 -8.14 25.44
CA VAL A 621 -15.23 -7.38 24.70
C VAL A 621 -16.03 -6.59 25.72
N ASN A 622 -15.61 -5.35 25.96
CA ASN A 622 -16.18 -4.45 26.95
C ASN A 622 -17.25 -3.55 26.34
N HIS A 623 -17.09 -3.18 25.07
CA HIS A 623 -17.97 -2.27 24.34
C HIS A 623 -18.50 -2.97 23.10
N GLN A 624 -19.78 -3.38 23.11
CA GLN A 624 -20.38 -3.94 21.89
C GLN A 624 -20.80 -2.81 20.96
N HIS A 625 -20.49 -2.96 19.67
CA HIS A 625 -20.97 -2.04 18.66
C HIS A 625 -22.49 -2.25 18.44
N PRO A 626 -23.32 -1.22 18.26
CA PRO A 626 -24.76 -1.38 18.08
C PRO A 626 -25.15 -2.33 16.93
N LYS A 627 -24.37 -2.30 15.84
CA LYS A 627 -24.54 -3.19 14.69
C LYS A 627 -23.79 -4.53 14.80
N LEU A 628 -22.84 -4.70 15.72
CA LEU A 628 -22.10 -5.97 15.89
C LEU A 628 -22.13 -6.40 17.36
N ARG A 629 -22.88 -7.47 17.64
CA ARG A 629 -23.08 -7.98 18.99
C ARG A 629 -22.55 -9.40 19.15
N TRP A 630 -21.82 -9.63 20.24
CA TRP A 630 -21.26 -10.93 20.62
C TRP A 630 -22.05 -11.52 21.77
N MET A 631 -22.38 -12.81 21.68
CA MET A 631 -23.17 -13.47 22.71
C MET A 631 -22.88 -14.96 22.80
N HIS A 632 -23.34 -15.58 23.89
CA HIS A 632 -23.29 -17.02 24.01
C HIS A 632 -24.25 -17.66 23.00
N ALA A 633 -23.75 -18.57 22.16
CA ALA A 633 -24.51 -19.16 21.03
C ALA A 633 -25.78 -19.92 21.44
N ARG A 634 -25.90 -20.30 22.73
CA ARG A 634 -27.11 -20.95 23.27
C ARG A 634 -28.16 -19.96 23.81
N LYS A 635 -27.87 -18.66 23.85
CA LYS A 635 -28.82 -17.63 24.27
C LYS A 635 -29.52 -17.09 23.03
N LEU A 636 -30.59 -17.77 22.61
CA LEU A 636 -31.27 -17.53 21.32
C LEU A 636 -32.35 -16.44 21.35
N GLY A 637 -32.49 -15.66 22.43
CA GLY A 637 -33.56 -14.65 22.54
C GLY A 637 -33.55 -13.62 21.40
N ASP A 638 -32.41 -12.96 21.17
CA ASP A 638 -32.25 -12.00 20.07
C ASP A 638 -32.42 -12.66 18.69
N PHE A 639 -32.04 -13.94 18.55
CA PHE A 639 -32.24 -14.69 17.31
C PHE A 639 -33.72 -14.98 17.04
N GLN A 640 -34.49 -15.31 18.10
CA GLN A 640 -35.93 -15.52 18.03
C GLN A 640 -36.67 -14.22 17.65
N GLU A 641 -36.21 -13.07 18.13
CA GLU A 641 -36.76 -11.77 17.72
C GLU A 641 -36.49 -11.48 16.24
N ASP A 642 -35.28 -11.77 15.74
CA ASP A 642 -34.94 -11.55 14.33
C ASP A 642 -35.78 -12.44 13.38
N ILE A 643 -35.99 -13.72 13.73
CA ILE A 643 -36.81 -14.62 12.89
C ILE A 643 -38.29 -14.21 12.88
N GLU A 644 -38.82 -13.67 13.98
CA GLU A 644 -40.21 -13.17 14.05
C GLU A 644 -40.40 -11.86 13.28
N THR A 645 -39.36 -11.01 13.23
CA THR A 645 -39.42 -9.71 12.55
C THR A 645 -39.05 -9.75 11.07
N THR A 646 -38.48 -10.87 10.59
CA THR A 646 -38.12 -11.09 9.18
C THR A 646 -39.35 -11.05 8.28
N LYS A 647 -39.23 -10.37 7.12
CA LYS A 647 -40.38 -10.11 6.23
C LYS A 647 -40.34 -10.81 4.88
N HIS A 648 -39.15 -11.03 4.31
CA HIS A 648 -39.02 -11.39 2.91
C HIS A 648 -38.22 -12.68 2.72
N ASP A 649 -37.00 -12.73 3.24
CA ASP A 649 -36.04 -13.78 2.91
C ASP A 649 -35.24 -14.23 4.14
N MET A 650 -35.06 -15.53 4.27
CA MET A 650 -34.19 -16.16 5.25
C MET A 650 -33.24 -17.11 4.52
N VAL A 651 -31.94 -16.91 4.70
CA VAL A 651 -30.90 -17.80 4.16
C VAL A 651 -30.21 -18.50 5.32
N ILE A 652 -30.21 -19.83 5.32
CA ILE A 652 -29.43 -20.63 6.27
C ILE A 652 -28.36 -21.42 5.52
N ALA A 653 -27.12 -21.27 5.96
CA ALA A 653 -26.00 -22.04 5.45
C ALA A 653 -25.45 -22.94 6.53
N VAL A 654 -25.34 -24.23 6.24
CA VAL A 654 -24.86 -25.25 7.19
C VAL A 654 -23.97 -26.28 6.49
N PRO A 655 -22.82 -26.68 7.09
CA PRO A 655 -21.92 -27.66 6.50
C PRO A 655 -22.58 -29.01 6.22
N ASP A 656 -23.32 -29.53 7.21
CA ASP A 656 -24.11 -30.75 7.08
C ASP A 656 -25.52 -30.52 7.60
N LEU A 657 -26.49 -30.52 6.69
CA LEU A 657 -27.89 -30.30 7.02
C LEU A 657 -28.48 -31.41 7.92
N ASN A 658 -27.89 -32.60 7.95
CA ASN A 658 -28.32 -33.69 8.82
C ASN A 658 -27.89 -33.48 10.29
N SER A 659 -26.99 -32.55 10.56
CA SER A 659 -26.52 -32.22 11.91
C SER A 659 -27.44 -31.25 12.67
N LEU A 660 -28.48 -30.72 12.01
CA LEU A 660 -29.45 -29.83 12.64
C LEU A 660 -30.31 -30.58 13.65
N SER A 661 -30.33 -30.09 14.89
CA SER A 661 -31.22 -30.63 15.93
C SER A 661 -32.69 -30.34 15.62
N GLU A 662 -33.60 -31.12 16.21
CA GLU A 662 -35.05 -30.91 16.10
C GLU A 662 -35.46 -29.49 16.53
N GLU A 663 -34.75 -28.91 17.51
CA GLU A 663 -34.98 -27.53 17.95
C GLU A 663 -34.77 -26.52 16.82
N TRP A 664 -33.69 -26.66 16.03
CA TRP A 664 -33.46 -25.81 14.87
C TRP A 664 -34.47 -26.04 13.75
N GLN A 665 -34.90 -27.27 13.53
CA GLN A 665 -35.97 -27.56 12.59
C GLN A 665 -37.27 -26.84 12.99
N GLN A 666 -37.59 -26.82 14.29
CA GLN A 666 -38.73 -26.07 14.82
C GLN A 666 -38.58 -24.55 14.63
N TYR A 667 -37.39 -23.97 14.85
CA TYR A 667 -37.17 -22.55 14.56
C TYR A 667 -37.41 -22.23 13.08
N LEU A 668 -36.89 -23.06 12.16
CA LEU A 668 -37.12 -22.89 10.72
C LEU A 668 -38.60 -22.99 10.32
N MET A 669 -39.38 -23.83 11.02
CA MET A 669 -40.83 -23.97 10.81
C MET A 669 -41.65 -22.84 11.44
N LYS A 670 -41.17 -22.22 12.53
CA LYS A 670 -41.84 -21.09 13.20
C LYS A 670 -41.78 -19.79 12.40
N ARG A 671 -40.94 -19.70 11.36
CA ARG A 671 -40.89 -18.52 10.49
C ARG A 671 -42.27 -18.23 9.89
N ASN A 672 -42.53 -16.96 9.58
CA ASN A 672 -43.72 -16.58 8.82
C ASN A 672 -43.74 -17.34 7.47
N PRO A 673 -44.82 -18.06 7.11
CA PRO A 673 -44.89 -18.81 5.85
C PRO A 673 -44.67 -17.98 4.57
N ALA A 674 -44.82 -16.66 4.64
CA ALA A 674 -44.52 -15.75 3.53
C ALA A 674 -43.01 -15.51 3.32
N VAL A 675 -42.17 -15.82 4.31
CA VAL A 675 -40.70 -15.67 4.25
C VAL A 675 -40.12 -16.84 3.48
N LYS A 676 -39.42 -16.53 2.38
CA LYS A 676 -38.75 -17.52 1.56
C LYS A 676 -37.51 -18.06 2.27
N LEU A 677 -37.41 -19.38 2.38
CA LEU A 677 -36.27 -20.06 2.95
C LEU A 677 -35.33 -20.55 1.87
N THR A 678 -34.11 -20.03 1.88
CA THR A 678 -33.00 -20.56 1.07
C THR A 678 -32.05 -21.36 1.97
N ILE A 679 -31.78 -22.61 1.60
CA ILE A 679 -30.79 -23.45 2.30
C ILE A 679 -29.53 -23.59 1.44
N ILE A 680 -28.37 -23.33 2.04
CA ILE A 680 -27.06 -23.56 1.44
C ILE A 680 -26.38 -24.71 2.20
N SER A 681 -26.17 -25.85 1.53
CA SER A 681 -25.47 -26.98 2.13
C SER A 681 -24.90 -27.90 1.05
N ALA A 682 -23.97 -28.77 1.45
CA ALA A 682 -23.37 -29.75 0.54
C ALA A 682 -24.36 -30.85 0.12
N LYS A 683 -25.35 -31.17 0.97
CA LYS A 683 -26.33 -32.22 0.74
C LYS A 683 -27.74 -31.77 1.13
N ARG A 684 -28.74 -32.20 0.36
CA ARG A 684 -30.15 -32.02 0.71
C ARG A 684 -30.54 -33.00 1.83
N ASN A 685 -31.41 -32.55 2.71
CA ASN A 685 -32.12 -33.38 3.67
C ASN A 685 -33.60 -33.37 3.26
N PRO A 686 -34.18 -34.53 2.88
CA PRO A 686 -35.60 -34.61 2.50
C PRO A 686 -36.58 -34.14 3.58
N ASP A 687 -36.18 -34.20 4.85
CA ASP A 687 -37.03 -33.87 5.99
C ASP A 687 -37.13 -32.35 6.23
N ILE A 688 -36.30 -31.54 5.54
CA ILE A 688 -36.26 -30.08 5.71
C ILE A 688 -36.64 -29.42 4.37
N ASN A 689 -37.88 -28.93 4.32
CA ASN A 689 -38.39 -28.21 3.14
C ASN A 689 -37.83 -26.79 3.06
N SER A 690 -37.44 -26.38 1.86
CA SER A 690 -36.95 -25.03 1.54
C SER A 690 -37.50 -24.56 0.19
N ASP A 691 -37.77 -23.27 0.06
CA ASP A 691 -38.17 -22.66 -1.21
C ASP A 691 -37.04 -22.71 -2.24
N HIS A 692 -35.80 -22.50 -1.79
CA HIS A 692 -34.61 -22.59 -2.63
C HIS A 692 -33.51 -23.41 -1.94
N PHE A 693 -32.80 -24.23 -2.71
CA PHE A 693 -31.67 -25.01 -2.21
C PHE A 693 -30.46 -24.82 -3.11
N ILE A 694 -29.36 -24.35 -2.52
CA ILE A 694 -28.07 -24.14 -3.17
C ILE A 694 -27.13 -25.25 -2.71
N CYS A 695 -26.80 -26.16 -3.64
CA CYS A 695 -25.80 -27.19 -3.42
C CYS A 695 -24.40 -26.57 -3.52
N SER A 696 -23.80 -26.26 -2.37
CA SER A 696 -22.46 -25.67 -2.29
C SER A 696 -21.73 -26.16 -1.02
N PRO A 697 -20.45 -26.56 -1.12
CA PRO A 697 -19.69 -26.93 0.06
C PRO A 697 -19.41 -25.70 0.93
N ILE A 698 -19.75 -25.79 2.21
CA ILE A 698 -19.47 -24.75 3.21
C ILE A 698 -18.89 -25.40 4.47
N SER A 699 -17.99 -24.71 5.15
CA SER A 699 -17.27 -25.23 6.33
C SER A 699 -17.74 -24.65 7.67
N PHE A 700 -18.60 -23.63 7.64
CA PHE A 700 -19.16 -22.98 8.81
C PHE A 700 -20.62 -22.60 8.57
N SER A 701 -21.32 -22.33 9.67
CA SER A 701 -22.75 -22.01 9.65
C SER A 701 -23.01 -20.53 9.82
N PHE A 702 -23.96 -20.04 9.05
CA PHE A 702 -24.50 -18.69 9.19
C PHE A 702 -25.98 -18.64 8.82
N ILE A 703 -26.67 -17.63 9.33
CA ILE A 703 -28.05 -17.32 8.96
C ILE A 703 -28.11 -15.85 8.55
N ILE A 704 -28.82 -15.52 7.47
CA ILE A 704 -29.06 -14.15 7.02
C ILE A 704 -30.56 -13.91 6.92
N PHE A 705 -31.03 -12.82 7.52
CA PHE A 705 -32.40 -12.34 7.41
C PHE A 705 -32.46 -11.08 6.55
N ASP A 706 -33.39 -11.05 5.59
CA ASP A 706 -33.70 -9.93 4.71
C ASP A 706 -32.45 -9.27 4.08
N HIS A 707 -31.47 -10.09 3.68
CA HIS A 707 -30.20 -9.62 3.11
C HIS A 707 -29.45 -8.60 3.98
N ARG A 708 -29.65 -8.62 5.30
CA ARG A 708 -29.16 -7.56 6.20
C ARG A 708 -28.63 -8.05 7.53
N VAL A 709 -29.41 -8.83 8.28
CA VAL A 709 -29.01 -9.30 9.61
C VAL A 709 -28.33 -10.65 9.49
N ILE A 710 -27.05 -10.71 9.85
CA ILE A 710 -26.21 -11.90 9.76
C ILE A 710 -25.98 -12.47 11.16
N TRP A 711 -26.26 -13.75 11.32
CA TRP A 711 -25.87 -14.55 12.47
C TRP A 711 -24.75 -15.50 12.08
N LEU A 712 -23.57 -15.31 12.64
CA LEU A 712 -22.39 -16.14 12.39
C LEU A 712 -22.14 -17.08 13.58
N GLY A 713 -21.90 -18.36 13.30
CA GLY A 713 -21.66 -19.39 14.32
C GLY A 713 -22.92 -20.10 14.83
N LEU A 714 -24.08 -19.79 14.24
CA LEU A 714 -25.33 -20.52 14.45
C LEU A 714 -25.73 -21.25 13.16
N PRO A 715 -26.27 -22.48 13.24
CA PRO A 715 -26.37 -23.36 14.43
C PRO A 715 -25.01 -23.89 14.89
N VAL A 716 -24.73 -23.86 16.19
CA VAL A 716 -23.38 -24.17 16.70
C VAL A 716 -23.01 -25.65 16.54
N GLU A 717 -23.98 -26.55 16.68
CA GLU A 717 -23.82 -28.00 16.55
C GLU A 717 -23.42 -28.45 15.13
N SER A 718 -23.73 -27.64 14.13
CA SER A 718 -23.42 -27.93 12.73
C SER A 718 -22.01 -27.51 12.32
N ASN A 719 -21.29 -26.82 13.21
CA ASN A 719 -19.93 -26.36 12.96
C ASN A 719 -18.88 -27.36 13.46
N ASN A 720 -17.89 -27.64 12.61
CA ASN A 720 -16.73 -28.46 12.99
C ASN A 720 -15.74 -27.67 13.85
N ARG A 721 -15.00 -28.38 14.71
CA ARG A 721 -13.90 -27.85 15.54
C ARG A 721 -14.30 -26.69 16.48
N VAL A 722 -15.58 -26.57 16.81
CA VAL A 722 -16.04 -25.57 17.78
C VAL A 722 -16.01 -26.17 19.18
N HIS A 723 -15.31 -25.51 20.11
CA HIS A 723 -15.32 -25.89 21.53
C HIS A 723 -15.86 -24.77 22.42
N PRO A 724 -16.31 -25.10 23.65
CA PRO A 724 -16.75 -24.12 24.64
C PRO A 724 -15.66 -23.07 24.97
N PRO A 725 -16.06 -21.79 25.19
CA PRO A 725 -17.42 -21.28 25.14
C PRO A 725 -17.97 -21.21 23.71
N PHE A 726 -19.26 -21.53 23.57
CA PHE A 726 -19.98 -21.43 22.31
C PHE A 726 -20.43 -19.99 22.12
N ILE A 727 -19.92 -19.33 21.08
CA ILE A 727 -20.11 -17.90 20.84
C ILE A 727 -20.74 -17.72 19.46
N ALA A 728 -21.67 -16.77 19.36
CA ALA A 728 -22.25 -16.31 18.11
C ALA A 728 -22.05 -14.80 17.97
N ALA A 729 -21.99 -14.34 16.73
CA ALA A 729 -21.95 -12.91 16.39
C ALA A 729 -23.17 -12.54 15.56
N ARG A 730 -23.88 -11.48 15.97
CA ARG A 730 -24.96 -10.87 15.21
C ARG A 730 -24.46 -9.57 14.59
N LEU A 731 -24.46 -9.48 13.26
CA LEU A 731 -24.08 -8.29 12.51
C LEU A 731 -25.29 -7.74 11.75
N ASP A 732 -25.56 -6.45 11.85
CA ASP A 732 -26.52 -5.71 11.01
C ASP A 732 -25.75 -4.96 9.91
N SER A 733 -25.71 -5.55 8.70
CA SER A 733 -24.98 -5.00 7.54
C SER A 733 -25.47 -5.64 6.23
N GLU A 734 -26.11 -4.84 5.39
CA GLU A 734 -26.55 -5.25 4.05
C GLU A 734 -25.36 -5.58 3.14
N ILE A 735 -24.31 -4.73 3.18
CA ILE A 735 -23.10 -4.89 2.38
C ILE A 735 -22.42 -6.23 2.68
N MET A 736 -22.27 -6.57 3.95
CA MET A 736 -21.61 -7.82 4.35
C MET A 736 -22.46 -9.06 4.06
N ALA A 737 -23.79 -8.94 4.16
CA ALA A 737 -24.70 -10.03 3.84
C ALA A 737 -24.61 -10.38 2.35
N ASP A 738 -24.66 -9.38 1.48
CA ASP A 738 -24.52 -9.56 0.04
C ASP A 738 -23.14 -10.08 -0.36
N GLU A 739 -22.07 -9.56 0.25
CA GLU A 739 -20.71 -10.02 -0.01
C GLU A 739 -20.55 -11.51 0.37
N LEU A 740 -21.07 -11.92 1.53
CA LEU A 740 -21.02 -13.31 1.98
C LEU A 740 -21.85 -14.23 1.06
N LEU A 741 -23.07 -13.82 0.70
CA LEU A 741 -23.93 -14.60 -0.20
C LEU A 741 -23.35 -14.73 -1.62
N SER A 742 -22.66 -13.71 -2.11
CA SER A 742 -22.00 -13.75 -3.44
C SER A 742 -20.98 -14.89 -3.56
N GLN A 743 -20.41 -15.34 -2.43
CA GLN A 743 -19.49 -16.48 -2.39
C GLN A 743 -20.19 -17.83 -2.62
N PHE A 744 -21.53 -17.88 -2.67
CA PHE A 744 -22.28 -19.14 -2.80
C PHE A 744 -23.31 -19.16 -3.94
N LYS A 745 -23.58 -18.02 -4.62
CA LYS A 745 -24.51 -17.96 -5.77
C LYS A 745 -23.98 -18.74 -6.98
N LYS A 746 -24.76 -19.59 -7.67
CA LYS A 746 -24.29 -20.18 -8.94
C LYS A 746 -24.06 -19.08 -9.98
N SER A 747 -23.03 -19.23 -10.82
CA SER A 747 -22.95 -18.44 -12.05
C SER A 747 -24.17 -18.84 -12.90
N GLU A 748 -25.01 -17.88 -13.26
CA GLU A 748 -26.08 -18.08 -14.25
C GLU A 748 -25.50 -18.41 -15.62
#